data_AF-A0A7Y5LY87-F1
#
_entry.id   AF-A0A7Y5LY87-F1
#
_cell.length_a   1.000
_cell.length_b   1.000
_cell.length_c   1.000
_cell.angle_alpha   90.00
_cell.angle_beta   90.00
_cell.angle_gamma   90.00
#
_symmetry.space_group_name_H-M   'P 1'
#
loop_
_entity.id
_entity.type
_entity.pdbx_description
1 polymer ?
#
loop_
_entity_poly.entity_id
_entity_poly.type
_entity_poly.pdbx_seq_one_letter_code
_entity_poly.pdbx_strand_id
1 'polypeptide(L)'
;SARSPGRAAKKHRAGAPGAKSPLPLLLSFGAAVALVVGGSVFFLLGGKGKEAPDGPGGTTASGPAPSAPLGAAPPDPGPPKAPERPKTPLEEKASLAGMTPPVYLEHLAKQAAASPRGARQGVEILRELKLEEEARRILEAGRKAYPHDAWLNEQLGLVDRTKDIQAAAGDESMMSLLEEFPPFQEIVKLREEIVRTSGAGWLDADGVRRLDGWLEECRKQREFLNDPVNARTNRLLVNLRYHDDFKSIPFTAVVRRPFTVFVETDPEPARVEAVTKSAERGAKALLGVYGPFLSFLRNDLGLAEAPRLEEQDDTRLRAFMFRSRKSFDAWHAAVGEKAPSASVVAYYSPVRQMMIMHADMDWATPSGVKDLPHDQSVCMHEGVHALYDWYQRWFCAKAGKPIPEGQWILTSTRSTPDMLFWVQEGLADYFAAARPVPGKDGAWEPGQPDRDHVAVLAGARAASRGWKVEEFLFADQGEIYGKAKEKGWGDADRLRALMYSHGWALTHFLLHGEGGKHRAAFLQYLKRDLQGGHFRTRLDDLRRDLPEFGKLLDLKENEELAYALKDRRDFAVAMVGIFQKVPQFARILRTRDLLAAFGLSDRSGDAVKKWMAALEEGYGRHCGELAKAMEGGK
;
A
#
# COMPACT_ATOMS: atom_id res chain seq x y z
N SER A 1 -2.70 -12.53 64.56
CA SER A 1 -4.08 -12.92 64.20
C SER A 1 -4.41 -12.30 62.85
N ALA A 2 -3.93 -12.84 61.73
CA ALA A 2 -4.32 -14.07 61.01
C ALA A 2 -5.68 -13.96 60.29
N ARG A 3 -5.64 -13.75 58.96
CA ARG A 3 -6.35 -14.56 57.93
C ARG A 3 -6.08 -14.02 56.51
N SER A 4 -5.38 -14.81 55.70
CA SER A 4 -5.42 -14.79 54.23
C SER A 4 -6.17 -16.03 53.74
N PRO A 5 -6.85 -15.98 52.58
CA PRO A 5 -6.97 -17.09 51.65
C PRO A 5 -6.14 -16.76 50.39
N GLY A 6 -5.33 -17.63 49.79
CA GLY A 6 -5.52 -19.06 49.59
C GLY A 6 -5.63 -19.29 48.08
N ARG A 7 -4.49 -19.38 47.37
CA ARG A 7 -4.47 -19.86 45.97
C ARG A 7 -3.36 -20.89 45.82
N ALA A 8 -3.78 -22.13 45.58
CA ALA A 8 -2.95 -23.31 45.50
C ALA A 8 -2.14 -23.33 44.19
N ALA A 9 -0.82 -23.41 44.32
CA ALA A 9 0.09 -23.76 43.23
C ALA A 9 0.35 -25.28 43.28
N LYS A 10 0.00 -26.01 42.22
CA LYS A 10 0.43 -27.40 42.03
C LYS A 10 1.90 -27.41 41.61
N LYS A 11 2.77 -27.95 42.47
CA LYS A 11 4.14 -28.36 42.14
C LYS A 11 4.12 -29.80 41.60
N HIS A 12 4.76 -30.02 40.46
CA HIS A 12 5.36 -31.32 40.14
C HIS A 12 6.82 -31.11 39.72
N ARG A 13 7.71 -31.73 40.49
CA ARG A 13 9.12 -32.12 40.22
C ARG A 13 9.14 -33.62 40.59
N ALA A 14 9.91 -34.54 40.01
CA ALA A 14 11.12 -34.47 39.21
C ALA A 14 11.34 -35.84 38.51
N GLY A 15 12.29 -35.91 37.57
CA GLY A 15 12.95 -37.17 37.18
C GLY A 15 13.57 -37.17 35.79
N ALA A 16 14.86 -36.80 35.68
CA ALA A 16 15.75 -37.11 34.53
C ALA A 16 16.31 -38.56 34.71
N PRO A 17 16.95 -39.26 33.73
CA PRO A 17 18.04 -38.74 32.89
C PRO A 17 18.20 -39.30 31.45
N GLY A 18 18.96 -38.56 30.62
CA GLY A 18 19.94 -39.09 29.65
C GLY A 18 19.46 -39.73 28.35
N ALA A 19 19.62 -39.03 27.23
CA ALA A 19 19.93 -39.65 25.94
C ALA A 19 20.60 -38.63 24.99
N LYS A 20 21.65 -39.11 24.32
CA LYS A 20 22.47 -38.41 23.34
C LYS A 20 21.66 -38.08 22.07
N SER A 21 22.05 -37.01 21.38
CA SER A 21 21.58 -36.60 20.04
C SER A 21 21.57 -37.75 19.03
N PRO A 22 20.69 -37.68 18.02
CA PRO A 22 21.15 -37.12 16.75
C PRO A 22 20.14 -36.17 16.08
N LEU A 23 20.65 -35.31 15.19
CA LEU A 23 19.85 -34.60 14.17
C LEU A 23 18.87 -35.55 13.49
N PRO A 24 17.72 -35.02 13.02
CA PRO A 24 17.39 -35.24 11.62
C PRO A 24 16.97 -33.96 10.89
N LEU A 25 17.49 -33.84 9.67
CA LEU A 25 16.85 -33.15 8.55
C LEU A 25 15.38 -33.59 8.41
N LEU A 26 14.48 -32.63 8.21
CA LEU A 26 13.22 -32.68 7.45
C LEU A 26 12.87 -31.19 7.20
N LEU A 27 13.14 -30.55 6.06
CA LEU A 27 12.62 -30.82 4.70
C LEU A 27 11.16 -31.25 4.73
N SER A 28 10.27 -30.26 4.62
CA SER A 28 8.96 -30.26 3.90
C SER A 28 7.92 -29.43 4.66
N PHE A 29 7.75 -28.16 4.26
CA PHE A 29 6.49 -27.39 4.22
C PHE A 29 6.82 -25.96 3.72
N GLY A 30 7.36 -25.87 2.50
CA GLY A 30 7.75 -24.62 1.86
C GLY A 30 7.10 -24.51 0.48
N ALA A 31 5.77 -24.47 0.44
CA ALA A 31 5.02 -24.27 -0.80
C ALA A 31 3.65 -23.64 -0.48
N ALA A 32 3.65 -22.46 0.12
CA ALA A 32 2.57 -21.50 0.03
C ALA A 32 3.07 -20.15 0.57
N VAL A 33 2.77 -19.07 -0.16
CA VAL A 33 3.10 -17.66 0.16
C VAL A 33 4.49 -17.22 -0.31
N ALA A 34 4.67 -17.23 -1.64
CA ALA A 34 5.68 -16.44 -2.33
C ALA A 34 4.99 -15.25 -3.02
N LEU A 35 5.08 -14.06 -2.41
CA LEU A 35 5.09 -12.73 -3.05
C LEU A 35 4.83 -11.64 -2.00
N VAL A 36 5.42 -10.47 -2.24
CA VAL A 36 5.29 -9.19 -1.54
C VAL A 36 6.38 -8.90 -0.50
N VAL A 37 7.58 -8.68 -1.00
CA VAL A 37 8.45 -7.59 -0.52
C VAL A 37 8.89 -6.82 -1.76
N GLY A 38 8.43 -5.57 -1.93
CA GLY A 38 8.81 -4.72 -3.07
C GLY A 38 7.70 -4.36 -4.07
N GLY A 39 6.47 -4.09 -3.62
CA GLY A 39 5.42 -3.51 -4.46
C GLY A 39 5.64 -2.02 -4.72
N SER A 40 6.61 -1.65 -5.56
CA SER A 40 6.76 -0.33 -6.19
C SER A 40 7.86 -0.41 -7.25
N VAL A 41 7.55 -0.03 -8.49
CA VAL A 41 8.44 0.03 -9.69
C VAL A 41 8.38 -1.21 -10.59
N PHE A 42 7.29 -1.40 -11.32
CA PHE A 42 7.32 -2.05 -12.65
C PHE A 42 6.14 -1.54 -13.48
N PHE A 43 6.40 -0.64 -14.44
CA PHE A 43 5.69 -0.50 -15.73
C PHE A 43 6.24 0.74 -16.46
N LEU A 44 7.18 0.51 -17.38
CA LEU A 44 7.42 1.36 -18.57
C LEU A 44 8.27 0.55 -19.55
N LEU A 45 7.63 0.01 -20.60
CA LEU A 45 8.13 -0.07 -21.99
C LEU A 45 7.15 -0.94 -22.80
N GLY A 46 6.09 -0.29 -23.30
CA GLY A 46 5.28 -0.81 -24.39
C GLY A 46 5.85 -0.31 -25.71
N GLY A 47 6.39 -1.23 -26.52
CA GLY A 47 6.84 -0.99 -27.88
C GLY A 47 6.11 -1.92 -28.85
N LYS A 48 5.40 -1.32 -29.80
CA LYS A 48 4.46 -1.91 -30.76
C LYS A 48 5.10 -2.95 -31.68
N GLY A 49 4.29 -3.94 -32.09
CA GLY A 49 4.65 -4.95 -33.07
C GLY A 49 4.68 -4.47 -34.51
N LYS A 50 5.05 -5.38 -35.41
CA LYS A 50 4.63 -5.42 -36.80
C LYS A 50 4.69 -6.86 -37.34
N GLU A 51 3.73 -7.11 -38.21
CA GLU A 51 3.25 -8.39 -38.72
C GLU A 51 4.19 -9.04 -39.74
N ALA A 52 4.02 -10.36 -39.88
CA ALA A 52 4.49 -11.16 -41.01
C ALA A 52 3.69 -10.87 -42.29
N PRO A 53 4.16 -11.38 -43.44
CA PRO A 53 3.24 -12.20 -44.21
C PRO A 53 3.85 -13.49 -44.77
N ASP A 54 2.92 -14.42 -45.00
CA ASP A 54 3.05 -15.78 -45.53
C ASP A 54 3.57 -15.87 -46.98
N GLY A 55 3.99 -17.09 -47.37
CA GLY A 55 4.56 -17.52 -48.67
C GLY A 55 3.59 -17.47 -49.88
N PRO A 56 3.67 -18.35 -50.92
CA PRO A 56 4.20 -19.73 -50.92
C PRO A 56 4.93 -20.22 -52.22
N GLY A 57 5.46 -21.46 -52.18
CA GLY A 57 5.28 -22.44 -53.28
C GLY A 57 6.44 -22.73 -54.25
N GLY A 58 6.66 -24.02 -54.56
CA GLY A 58 7.20 -24.45 -55.86
C GLY A 58 8.24 -25.58 -55.88
N THR A 59 7.79 -26.83 -55.88
CA THR A 59 8.54 -28.04 -56.30
C THR A 59 8.65 -28.12 -57.82
N THR A 60 9.74 -28.70 -58.39
CA THR A 60 9.73 -29.91 -59.26
C THR A 60 11.12 -30.23 -59.85
N ALA A 61 11.36 -31.53 -60.03
CA ALA A 61 12.53 -32.18 -60.61
C ALA A 61 12.55 -32.17 -62.16
N SER A 62 13.72 -32.38 -62.78
CA SER A 62 13.91 -33.20 -64.00
C SER A 62 15.38 -33.25 -64.47
N GLY A 63 15.93 -34.46 -64.67
CA GLY A 63 16.88 -34.74 -65.78
C GLY A 63 16.09 -35.04 -67.06
N PRO A 64 16.71 -35.24 -68.27
CA PRO A 64 17.70 -36.28 -68.54
C PRO A 64 18.80 -35.93 -69.60
N ALA A 65 19.64 -36.92 -69.93
CA ALA A 65 20.69 -36.99 -70.98
C ALA A 65 20.10 -37.16 -72.42
N PRO A 66 20.85 -37.51 -73.50
CA PRO A 66 22.28 -37.38 -73.88
C PRO A 66 22.47 -36.74 -75.28
N SER A 67 23.71 -36.50 -75.75
CA SER A 67 24.10 -36.49 -77.18
C SER A 67 25.62 -36.48 -77.35
N ALA A 68 26.14 -37.37 -78.19
CA ALA A 68 27.50 -37.39 -78.74
C ALA A 68 27.45 -37.02 -80.25
N PRO A 69 28.55 -37.12 -81.01
CA PRO A 69 29.67 -36.18 -81.12
C PRO A 69 29.74 -35.57 -82.54
N LEU A 70 30.51 -34.49 -82.77
CA LEU A 70 31.02 -34.16 -84.11
C LEU A 70 32.24 -33.22 -84.04
N GLY A 71 33.31 -33.63 -84.72
CA GLY A 71 34.12 -32.74 -85.58
C GLY A 71 35.20 -31.88 -84.94
N ALA A 72 36.46 -32.24 -85.20
CA ALA A 72 37.65 -31.44 -84.92
C ALA A 72 37.72 -30.14 -85.75
N ALA A 73 38.21 -29.07 -85.13
CA ALA A 73 38.73 -27.86 -85.76
C ALA A 73 40.04 -27.43 -85.05
N PRO A 74 40.94 -26.69 -85.74
CA PRO A 74 42.38 -26.63 -85.45
C PRO A 74 42.74 -25.71 -84.27
N PRO A 75 44.00 -25.75 -83.79
CA PRO A 75 44.40 -25.11 -82.52
C PRO A 75 44.37 -23.58 -82.62
N ASP A 76 43.51 -22.98 -81.80
CA ASP A 76 43.47 -21.53 -81.53
C ASP A 76 44.66 -21.16 -80.62
N PRO A 77 45.39 -20.06 -80.91
CA PRO A 77 46.53 -19.64 -80.10
C PRO A 77 46.04 -19.30 -78.69
N GLY A 78 46.66 -19.93 -77.69
CA GLY A 78 46.23 -19.87 -76.31
C GLY A 78 45.96 -18.43 -75.84
N PRO A 79 44.88 -18.21 -75.07
CA PRO A 79 44.53 -16.88 -74.59
C PRO A 79 45.73 -16.27 -73.87
N PRO A 80 46.02 -14.97 -74.08
CA PRO A 80 47.10 -14.30 -73.36
C PRO A 80 46.89 -14.51 -71.87
N LYS A 81 47.95 -14.95 -71.19
CA LYS A 81 48.00 -15.19 -69.74
C LYS A 81 47.34 -13.98 -69.07
N ALA A 82 46.14 -14.18 -68.53
CA ALA A 82 45.37 -13.11 -67.91
C ALA A 82 46.28 -12.41 -66.91
N PRO A 83 46.37 -11.07 -66.91
CA PRO A 83 47.22 -10.35 -65.98
C PRO A 83 46.91 -10.87 -64.58
N GLU A 84 47.93 -11.39 -63.90
CA GLU A 84 47.76 -11.95 -62.56
C GLU A 84 47.10 -10.88 -61.70
N ARG A 85 45.88 -11.18 -61.23
CA ARG A 85 45.18 -10.25 -60.35
C ARG A 85 46.11 -9.95 -59.16
N PRO A 86 46.23 -8.70 -58.73
CA PRO A 86 47.01 -8.39 -57.54
C PRO A 86 46.47 -9.23 -56.39
N LYS A 87 47.38 -9.96 -55.71
CA LYS A 87 47.03 -10.77 -54.56
C LYS A 87 46.44 -9.86 -53.48
N THR A 88 45.38 -10.33 -52.84
CA THR A 88 44.86 -9.66 -51.64
C THR A 88 45.91 -9.72 -50.52
N PRO A 89 45.90 -8.78 -49.57
CA PRO A 89 46.82 -8.80 -48.42
C PRO A 89 46.83 -10.14 -47.65
N LEU A 90 45.66 -10.81 -47.56
CA LEU A 90 45.55 -12.14 -46.95
C LEU A 90 46.21 -13.23 -47.81
N GLU A 91 46.01 -13.22 -49.13
CA GLU A 91 46.69 -14.14 -50.05
C GLU A 91 48.22 -13.95 -50.02
N GLU A 92 48.69 -12.71 -49.85
CA GLU A 92 50.12 -12.41 -49.72
C GLU A 92 50.71 -12.97 -48.41
N LYS A 93 50.07 -12.69 -47.26
CA LYS A 93 50.48 -13.25 -45.96
C LYS A 93 50.41 -14.77 -45.92
N ALA A 94 49.35 -15.37 -46.45
CA ALA A 94 49.21 -16.83 -46.53
C ALA A 94 50.30 -17.44 -47.43
N SER A 95 50.57 -16.83 -48.59
CA SER A 95 51.63 -17.26 -49.51
C SER A 95 53.03 -17.18 -48.89
N LEU A 96 53.33 -16.13 -48.09
CA LEU A 96 54.60 -16.02 -47.35
C LEU A 96 54.76 -17.12 -46.30
N ALA A 97 53.66 -17.58 -45.71
CA ALA A 97 53.64 -18.72 -44.79
C ALA A 97 53.62 -20.09 -45.51
N GLY A 98 53.60 -20.12 -46.85
CA GLY A 98 53.48 -21.35 -47.64
C GLY A 98 52.10 -22.01 -47.55
N MET A 99 51.03 -21.23 -47.30
CA MET A 99 49.68 -21.71 -47.07
C MET A 99 48.66 -21.05 -48.02
N THR A 100 47.51 -21.68 -48.21
CA THR A 100 46.34 -21.01 -48.81
C THR A 100 45.62 -20.18 -47.75
N PRO A 101 44.84 -19.13 -48.11
CA PRO A 101 44.13 -18.30 -47.13
C PRO A 101 43.27 -19.10 -46.12
N PRO A 102 42.48 -20.12 -46.53
CA PRO A 102 41.72 -20.92 -45.55
C PRO A 102 42.60 -21.69 -44.58
N VAL A 103 43.69 -22.29 -45.07
CA VAL A 103 44.66 -23.03 -44.24
C VAL A 103 45.39 -22.10 -43.28
N TYR A 104 45.70 -20.88 -43.73
CA TYR A 104 46.33 -19.86 -42.90
C TYR A 104 45.39 -19.38 -41.78
N LEU A 105 44.11 -19.14 -42.06
CA LEU A 105 43.11 -18.80 -41.03
C LEU A 105 42.92 -19.94 -40.01
N GLU A 106 42.89 -21.19 -40.47
CA GLU A 106 42.83 -22.36 -39.58
C GLU A 106 44.10 -22.47 -38.73
N HIS A 107 45.27 -22.18 -39.30
CA HIS A 107 46.54 -22.14 -38.58
C HIS A 107 46.52 -21.09 -37.48
N LEU A 108 46.05 -19.86 -37.76
CA LEU A 108 45.88 -18.81 -36.76
C LEU A 108 44.89 -19.24 -35.65
N ALA A 109 43.78 -19.88 -36.00
CA ALA A 109 42.82 -20.40 -35.01
C ALA A 109 43.44 -21.48 -34.12
N LYS A 110 44.26 -22.38 -34.68
CA LYS A 110 45.02 -23.38 -33.91
C LYS A 110 46.03 -22.72 -32.98
N GLN A 111 46.76 -21.70 -33.45
CA GLN A 111 47.69 -20.94 -32.60
C GLN A 111 46.97 -20.21 -31.46
N ALA A 112 45.80 -19.64 -31.74
CA ALA A 112 44.97 -18.96 -30.76
C ALA A 112 44.43 -19.92 -29.68
N ALA A 113 44.05 -21.13 -30.08
CA ALA A 113 43.66 -22.19 -29.14
C ALA A 113 44.84 -22.77 -28.35
N ALA A 114 46.08 -22.60 -28.84
CA ALA A 114 47.30 -23.14 -28.22
C ALA A 114 47.98 -22.18 -27.24
N SER A 115 47.74 -20.86 -27.33
CA SER A 115 48.16 -19.90 -26.29
C SER A 115 47.46 -18.53 -26.42
N PRO A 116 47.33 -17.76 -25.32
CA PRO A 116 46.87 -16.36 -25.39
C PRO A 116 47.74 -15.48 -26.27
N ARG A 117 49.06 -15.71 -26.29
CA ARG A 117 50.00 -14.98 -27.15
C ARG A 117 49.73 -15.24 -28.63
N GLY A 118 49.44 -16.49 -29.00
CA GLY A 118 49.05 -16.86 -30.37
C GLY A 118 47.73 -16.19 -30.78
N ALA A 119 46.78 -16.07 -29.86
CA ALA A 119 45.52 -15.36 -30.13
C ALA A 119 45.76 -13.86 -30.35
N ARG A 120 46.60 -13.22 -29.53
CA ARG A 120 47.01 -11.81 -29.71
C ARG A 120 47.61 -11.55 -31.08
N GLN A 121 48.62 -12.36 -31.43
CA GLN A 121 49.30 -12.24 -32.71
C GLN A 121 48.35 -12.46 -33.90
N GLY A 122 47.46 -13.45 -33.81
CA GLY A 122 46.47 -13.71 -34.87
C GLY A 122 45.50 -12.54 -35.07
N VAL A 123 45.01 -11.94 -33.98
CA VAL A 123 44.10 -10.79 -34.03
C VAL A 123 44.78 -9.54 -34.59
N GLU A 124 46.02 -9.26 -34.16
CA GLU A 124 46.80 -8.14 -34.68
C GLU A 124 47.00 -8.25 -36.20
N ILE A 125 47.41 -9.43 -36.68
CA ILE A 125 47.57 -9.69 -38.12
C ILE A 125 46.24 -9.48 -38.87
N LEU A 126 45.12 -10.01 -38.36
CA LEU A 126 43.84 -9.91 -39.06
C LEU A 126 43.29 -8.48 -39.07
N ARG A 127 43.50 -7.70 -38.00
CA ARG A 127 43.15 -6.27 -37.96
C ARG A 127 44.03 -5.43 -38.88
N GLU A 128 45.33 -5.71 -38.98
CA GLU A 128 46.21 -5.08 -39.99
C GLU A 128 45.69 -5.30 -41.42
N LEU A 129 45.12 -6.48 -41.67
CA LEU A 129 44.52 -6.85 -42.96
C LEU A 129 43.07 -6.35 -43.12
N LYS A 130 42.50 -5.65 -42.13
CA LYS A 130 41.12 -5.16 -42.09
C LYS A 130 40.06 -6.28 -42.16
N LEU A 131 40.35 -7.43 -41.56
CA LEU A 131 39.49 -8.62 -41.49
C LEU A 131 38.90 -8.77 -40.07
N GLU A 132 37.96 -7.90 -39.71
CA GLU A 132 37.41 -7.83 -38.35
C GLU A 132 36.60 -9.07 -37.94
N GLU A 133 35.86 -9.68 -38.86
CA GLU A 133 35.06 -10.88 -38.57
C GLU A 133 35.96 -12.09 -38.27
N GLU A 134 37.02 -12.27 -39.04
CA GLU A 134 38.03 -13.29 -38.77
C GLU A 134 38.76 -13.02 -37.46
N ALA A 135 39.12 -11.75 -37.18
CA ALA A 135 39.75 -11.36 -35.92
C ALA A 135 38.83 -11.70 -34.73
N ARG A 136 37.52 -11.45 -34.85
CA ARG A 136 36.51 -11.83 -33.86
C ARG A 136 36.45 -13.35 -33.66
N ARG A 137 36.47 -14.15 -34.73
CA ARG A 137 36.50 -15.63 -34.62
C ARG A 137 37.74 -16.13 -33.90
N ILE A 138 38.90 -15.51 -34.13
CA ILE A 138 40.14 -15.83 -33.41
C ILE A 138 40.01 -15.49 -31.92
N LEU A 139 39.43 -14.34 -31.57
CA LEU A 139 39.15 -13.97 -30.18
C LEU A 139 38.20 -14.97 -29.50
N GLU A 140 37.12 -15.38 -30.18
CA GLU A 140 36.16 -16.35 -29.65
C GLU A 140 36.80 -17.74 -29.45
N ALA A 141 37.62 -18.20 -30.40
CA ALA A 141 38.37 -19.45 -30.28
C ALA A 141 39.40 -19.39 -29.13
N GLY A 142 40.13 -18.28 -29.02
CA GLY A 142 41.06 -18.03 -27.92
C GLY A 142 40.36 -18.02 -26.56
N ARG A 143 39.23 -17.32 -26.44
CA ARG A 143 38.43 -17.27 -25.20
C ARG A 143 37.92 -18.66 -24.80
N LYS A 144 37.50 -19.48 -25.77
CA LYS A 144 37.07 -20.85 -25.49
C LYS A 144 38.19 -21.70 -24.88
N ALA A 145 39.43 -21.50 -25.32
CA ALA A 145 40.60 -22.19 -24.77
C ALA A 145 41.11 -21.58 -23.46
N TYR A 146 41.01 -20.25 -23.33
CA TYR A 146 41.54 -19.46 -22.22
C TYR A 146 40.49 -18.49 -21.65
N PRO A 147 39.43 -19.01 -21.00
CA PRO A 147 38.32 -18.18 -20.54
C PRO A 147 38.70 -17.12 -19.48
N HIS A 148 39.89 -17.20 -18.88
CA HIS A 148 40.35 -16.30 -17.81
C HIS A 148 41.27 -15.17 -18.30
N ASP A 149 41.69 -15.19 -19.57
CA ASP A 149 42.60 -14.17 -20.07
C ASP A 149 41.86 -12.83 -20.22
N ALA A 150 42.29 -11.82 -19.45
CA ALA A 150 41.63 -10.53 -19.42
C ALA A 150 41.64 -9.84 -20.79
N TRP A 151 42.76 -9.92 -21.52
CA TRP A 151 42.89 -9.28 -22.82
C TRP A 151 41.91 -9.86 -23.83
N LEU A 152 41.78 -11.20 -23.90
CA LEU A 152 40.81 -11.84 -24.80
C LEU A 152 39.37 -11.40 -24.54
N ASN A 153 38.99 -11.33 -23.27
CA ASN A 153 37.64 -10.92 -22.88
C ASN A 153 37.40 -9.42 -23.14
N GLU A 154 38.35 -8.55 -22.81
CA GLU A 154 38.28 -7.10 -23.08
C GLU A 154 38.16 -6.81 -24.58
N GLN A 155 38.92 -7.52 -25.43
CA GLN A 155 38.83 -7.37 -26.89
C GLN A 155 37.49 -7.81 -27.48
N LEU A 156 36.76 -8.69 -26.79
CA LEU A 156 35.39 -9.07 -27.12
C LEU A 156 34.33 -8.11 -26.55
N GLY A 157 34.75 -7.03 -25.87
CA GLY A 157 33.86 -6.07 -25.22
C GLY A 157 33.20 -6.61 -23.94
N LEU A 158 33.79 -7.65 -23.33
CA LEU A 158 33.32 -8.19 -22.06
C LEU A 158 33.92 -7.39 -20.89
N VAL A 159 33.19 -7.32 -19.79
CA VAL A 159 33.56 -6.58 -18.59
C VAL A 159 33.67 -7.56 -17.41
N ASP A 160 34.77 -7.49 -16.67
CA ASP A 160 34.94 -8.27 -15.44
C ASP A 160 34.09 -7.69 -14.32
N ARG A 161 33.09 -8.47 -13.86
CA ARG A 161 32.19 -8.12 -12.75
C ARG A 161 32.35 -9.05 -11.56
N THR A 162 33.47 -9.80 -11.49
CA THR A 162 33.72 -10.80 -10.44
C THR A 162 33.56 -10.23 -9.03
N LYS A 163 34.14 -9.06 -8.76
CA LYS A 163 34.12 -8.45 -7.42
C LYS A 163 32.71 -8.05 -6.99
N ASP A 164 31.92 -7.49 -7.91
CA ASP A 164 30.54 -7.07 -7.60
C ASP A 164 29.65 -8.28 -7.32
N ILE A 165 29.77 -9.33 -8.13
CA ILE A 165 29.01 -10.58 -7.95
C ILE A 165 29.39 -11.25 -6.62
N GLN A 166 30.68 -11.33 -6.30
CA GLN A 166 31.15 -11.91 -5.04
C GLN A 166 30.71 -11.08 -3.83
N ALA A 167 30.81 -9.76 -3.90
CA ALA A 167 30.41 -8.87 -2.80
C ALA A 167 28.90 -8.95 -2.55
N ALA A 168 28.08 -8.92 -3.60
CA ALA A 168 26.64 -9.00 -3.49
C ALA A 168 26.19 -10.38 -2.98
N ALA A 169 26.63 -11.48 -3.61
CA ALA A 169 26.27 -12.84 -3.19
C ALA A 169 26.78 -13.23 -1.79
N GLY A 170 27.79 -12.53 -1.27
CA GLY A 170 28.32 -12.70 0.08
C GLY A 170 27.62 -11.86 1.16
N ASP A 171 26.60 -11.08 0.81
CA ASP A 171 25.89 -10.21 1.75
C ASP A 171 25.00 -11.05 2.69
N GLU A 172 25.47 -11.26 3.93
CA GLU A 172 24.77 -12.04 4.95
C GLU A 172 23.35 -11.52 5.24
N SER A 173 23.10 -10.22 5.09
CA SER A 173 21.77 -9.63 5.32
C SER A 173 20.75 -10.07 4.28
N MET A 174 21.21 -10.45 3.08
CA MET A 174 20.37 -10.89 1.97
C MET A 174 20.18 -12.41 1.93
N MET A 175 21.03 -13.18 2.63
CA MET A 175 21.00 -14.64 2.61
C MET A 175 19.67 -15.24 3.08
N SER A 176 18.97 -14.58 4.03
CA SER A 176 17.64 -15.03 4.46
C SER A 176 16.57 -14.90 3.39
N LEU A 177 16.82 -14.13 2.32
CA LEU A 177 15.90 -13.92 1.20
C LEU A 177 16.25 -14.76 -0.03
N LEU A 178 17.23 -15.67 0.06
CA LEU A 178 17.68 -16.44 -1.09
C LEU A 178 16.54 -17.15 -1.81
N GLU A 179 15.58 -17.73 -1.10
CA GLU A 179 14.45 -18.44 -1.73
C GLU A 179 13.34 -17.48 -2.22
N GLU A 180 13.31 -16.25 -1.72
CA GLU A 180 12.17 -15.32 -1.87
C GLU A 180 12.47 -14.14 -2.80
N PHE A 181 13.74 -13.90 -3.19
CA PHE A 181 14.15 -12.73 -3.96
C PHE A 181 14.94 -13.11 -5.24
N PRO A 182 14.25 -13.25 -6.39
CA PRO A 182 14.85 -13.72 -7.64
C PRO A 182 16.12 -12.99 -8.11
N PRO A 183 16.24 -11.64 -8.00
CA PRO A 183 17.46 -10.94 -8.39
C PRO A 183 18.70 -11.44 -7.65
N PHE A 184 18.55 -11.73 -6.35
CA PHE A 184 19.64 -12.26 -5.52
C PHE A 184 19.94 -13.72 -5.86
N GLN A 185 18.93 -14.54 -6.19
CA GLN A 185 19.14 -15.90 -6.71
C GLN A 185 20.00 -15.91 -7.97
N GLU A 186 19.72 -15.02 -8.91
CA GLU A 186 20.47 -14.94 -10.16
C GLU A 186 21.93 -14.50 -9.91
N ILE A 187 22.16 -13.56 -9.00
CA ILE A 187 23.52 -13.18 -8.56
C ILE A 187 24.25 -14.35 -7.90
N VAL A 188 23.59 -15.14 -7.07
CA VAL A 188 24.17 -16.33 -6.42
C VAL A 188 24.50 -17.42 -7.44
N LYS A 189 23.61 -17.67 -8.42
CA LYS A 189 23.88 -18.58 -9.55
C LYS A 189 25.09 -18.13 -10.37
N LEU A 190 25.21 -16.83 -10.66
CA LEU A 190 26.39 -16.27 -11.34
C LEU A 190 27.66 -16.52 -10.53
N ARG A 191 27.62 -16.34 -9.19
CA ARG A 191 28.76 -16.66 -8.33
C ARG A 191 29.14 -18.14 -8.41
N GLU A 192 28.18 -19.04 -8.37
CA GLU A 192 28.42 -20.48 -8.50
C GLU A 192 29.02 -20.85 -9.86
N GLU A 193 28.51 -20.24 -10.94
CA GLU A 193 29.06 -20.41 -12.28
C GLU A 193 30.51 -19.93 -12.33
N ILE A 194 30.81 -18.74 -11.81
CA ILE A 194 32.17 -18.21 -11.71
C ILE A 194 33.09 -19.20 -10.99
N VAL A 195 32.67 -19.73 -9.83
CA VAL A 195 33.45 -20.72 -9.07
C VAL A 195 33.69 -22.00 -9.89
N ARG A 196 32.70 -22.44 -10.67
CA ARG A 196 32.78 -23.67 -11.48
C ARG A 196 33.64 -23.53 -12.73
N THR A 197 33.54 -22.41 -13.44
CA THR A 197 34.16 -22.28 -14.77
C THR A 197 35.54 -21.67 -14.73
N SER A 198 35.76 -20.67 -13.87
CA SER A 198 36.85 -19.73 -14.16
C SER A 198 37.45 -18.89 -13.04
N GLY A 199 36.74 -18.74 -11.93
CA GLY A 199 37.04 -17.69 -10.96
C GLY A 199 36.85 -16.26 -11.48
N ALA A 200 36.39 -16.07 -12.72
CA ALA A 200 36.16 -14.76 -13.33
C ALA A 200 34.77 -14.65 -13.99
N GLY A 201 34.04 -13.58 -13.65
CA GLY A 201 32.70 -13.20 -14.10
C GLY A 201 32.71 -12.18 -15.23
N TRP A 202 33.19 -12.61 -16.40
CA TRP A 202 33.19 -11.80 -17.61
C TRP A 202 31.80 -11.77 -18.24
N LEU A 203 31.19 -10.59 -18.31
CA LEU A 203 29.84 -10.38 -18.86
C LEU A 203 29.87 -9.51 -20.10
N ASP A 204 28.99 -9.77 -21.06
CA ASP A 204 28.75 -8.87 -22.18
C ASP A 204 27.91 -7.66 -21.76
N ALA A 205 27.67 -6.73 -22.69
CA ALA A 205 26.91 -5.51 -22.41
C ALA A 205 25.49 -5.79 -21.86
N ASP A 206 24.84 -6.88 -22.28
CA ASP A 206 23.50 -7.24 -21.84
C ASP A 206 23.52 -7.88 -20.45
N GLY A 207 24.51 -8.72 -20.17
CA GLY A 207 24.81 -9.28 -18.86
C GLY A 207 25.14 -8.19 -17.84
N VAL A 208 25.97 -7.20 -18.21
CA VAL A 208 26.28 -6.03 -17.39
C VAL A 208 25.02 -5.27 -17.02
N ARG A 209 24.15 -4.93 -18.00
CA ARG A 209 22.89 -4.21 -17.73
C ARG A 209 21.96 -4.99 -16.81
N ARG A 210 21.85 -6.31 -16.98
CA ARG A 210 21.02 -7.16 -16.10
C ARG A 210 21.57 -7.20 -14.68
N LEU A 211 22.88 -7.42 -14.54
CA LEU A 211 23.54 -7.44 -13.24
C LEU A 211 23.37 -6.10 -12.52
N ASP A 212 23.56 -4.97 -13.21
CA ASP A 212 23.38 -3.65 -12.61
C ASP A 212 21.94 -3.43 -12.12
N GLY A 213 20.95 -3.92 -12.87
CA GLY A 213 19.55 -3.96 -12.44
C GLY A 213 19.36 -4.77 -11.16
N TRP A 214 19.90 -5.99 -11.10
CA TRP A 214 19.80 -6.85 -9.92
C TRP A 214 20.54 -6.30 -8.71
N LEU A 215 21.72 -5.70 -8.90
CA LEU A 215 22.50 -5.06 -7.85
C LEU A 215 21.76 -3.87 -7.25
N GLU A 216 21.11 -3.05 -8.09
CA GLU A 216 20.29 -1.93 -7.65
C GLU A 216 19.06 -2.41 -6.87
N GLU A 217 18.39 -3.48 -7.32
CA GLU A 217 17.30 -4.11 -6.58
C GLU A 217 17.76 -4.69 -5.24
N CYS A 218 18.92 -5.37 -5.19
CA CYS A 218 19.53 -5.85 -3.95
C CYS A 218 19.89 -4.70 -3.01
N ARG A 219 20.40 -3.57 -3.54
CA ARG A 219 20.71 -2.38 -2.74
C ARG A 219 19.45 -1.81 -2.10
N LYS A 220 18.37 -1.62 -2.87
CA LYS A 220 17.07 -1.16 -2.35
C LYS A 220 16.52 -2.12 -1.31
N GLN A 221 16.62 -3.43 -1.56
CA GLN A 221 16.15 -4.45 -0.62
C GLN A 221 16.99 -4.45 0.66
N ARG A 222 18.30 -4.26 0.58
CA ARG A 222 19.18 -4.13 1.74
C ARG A 222 18.89 -2.86 2.54
N GLU A 223 18.69 -1.72 1.87
CA GLU A 223 18.23 -0.49 2.54
C GLU A 223 16.90 -0.72 3.25
N PHE A 224 15.98 -1.45 2.61
CA PHE A 224 14.72 -1.87 3.22
C PHE A 224 14.96 -2.76 4.45
N LEU A 225 15.80 -3.79 4.39
CA LEU A 225 16.07 -4.69 5.52
C LEU A 225 16.82 -4.02 6.68
N ASN A 226 17.75 -3.11 6.36
CA ASN A 226 18.53 -2.38 7.34
C ASN A 226 17.76 -1.23 8.00
N ASP A 227 16.63 -0.83 7.41
CA ASP A 227 15.70 0.06 8.08
C ASP A 227 15.21 -0.61 9.40
N PRO A 228 15.50 -0.02 10.58
CA PRO A 228 15.16 -0.62 11.86
C PRO A 228 13.66 -0.90 12.02
N VAL A 229 12.80 -0.17 11.30
CA VAL A 229 11.35 -0.35 11.30
C VAL A 229 10.98 -1.60 10.52
N ASN A 230 11.53 -1.79 9.32
CA ASN A 230 11.28 -2.99 8.52
C ASN A 230 11.87 -4.23 9.18
N ALA A 231 13.10 -4.17 9.71
CA ALA A 231 13.68 -5.25 10.49
C ALA A 231 12.78 -5.66 11.67
N ARG A 232 12.21 -4.68 12.38
CA ARG A 232 11.24 -4.95 13.46
C ARG A 232 9.91 -5.48 12.91
N THR A 233 9.39 -4.98 11.78
CA THR A 233 8.18 -5.52 11.13
C THR A 233 8.37 -6.98 10.77
N ASN A 234 9.51 -7.33 10.17
CA ASN A 234 9.84 -8.70 9.81
C ASN A 234 9.93 -9.58 11.05
N ARG A 235 10.55 -9.11 12.14
CA ARG A 235 10.50 -9.81 13.44
C ARG A 235 9.09 -10.00 13.95
N LEU A 236 8.21 -8.99 13.84
CA LEU A 236 6.81 -9.13 14.21
C LEU A 236 6.07 -10.12 13.33
N LEU A 237 6.27 -10.10 12.01
CA LEU A 237 5.71 -11.08 11.07
C LEU A 237 6.13 -12.51 11.45
N VAL A 238 7.42 -12.72 11.72
CA VAL A 238 7.95 -14.01 12.19
C VAL A 238 7.28 -14.40 13.52
N ASN A 239 7.19 -13.49 14.49
CA ASN A 239 6.53 -13.76 15.76
C ASN A 239 5.04 -14.10 15.58
N LEU A 240 4.34 -13.43 14.66
CA LEU A 240 2.93 -13.71 14.36
C LEU A 240 2.73 -15.12 13.80
N ARG A 241 3.66 -15.63 12.98
CA ARG A 241 3.62 -17.02 12.48
C ARG A 241 3.69 -18.06 13.60
N TYR A 242 4.24 -17.70 14.76
CA TYR A 242 4.33 -18.59 15.93
C TYR A 242 3.34 -18.23 17.04
N HIS A 243 2.67 -17.08 16.95
CA HIS A 243 1.71 -16.64 17.95
C HIS A 243 0.45 -17.51 17.88
N ASP A 244 -0.01 -18.03 19.02
CA ASP A 244 -1.15 -18.96 19.05
C ASP A 244 -2.41 -18.39 18.36
N ASP A 245 -2.66 -17.09 18.53
CA ASP A 245 -3.77 -16.39 17.89
C ASP A 245 -3.68 -16.28 16.35
N PHE A 246 -2.49 -16.36 15.76
CA PHE A 246 -2.28 -16.04 14.33
C PHE A 246 -1.57 -17.13 13.53
N LYS A 247 -0.99 -18.15 14.17
CA LYS A 247 -0.15 -19.19 13.54
C LYS A 247 -0.82 -19.96 12.40
N SER A 248 -2.15 -20.01 12.36
CA SER A 248 -2.92 -20.68 11.30
C SER A 248 -3.28 -19.77 10.12
N ILE A 249 -2.91 -18.48 10.17
CA ILE A 249 -3.33 -17.46 9.23
C ILE A 249 -2.08 -16.83 8.61
N PRO A 250 -1.84 -17.01 7.31
CA PRO A 250 -0.66 -16.45 6.68
C PRO A 250 -0.86 -14.93 6.51
N PHE A 251 0.08 -14.14 7.03
CA PHE A 251 0.07 -12.68 6.93
C PHE A 251 1.26 -12.16 6.13
N THR A 252 1.04 -11.10 5.37
CA THR A 252 2.06 -10.16 4.91
C THR A 252 1.92 -8.83 5.67
N ALA A 253 2.84 -7.88 5.49
CA ALA A 253 2.76 -6.57 6.12
C ALA A 253 3.01 -5.43 5.14
N VAL A 254 2.22 -4.37 5.27
CA VAL A 254 2.45 -3.06 4.65
C VAL A 254 2.82 -2.06 5.74
N VAL A 255 3.98 -1.42 5.59
CA VAL A 255 4.48 -0.43 6.55
C VAL A 255 4.26 0.99 5.99
N ARG A 256 3.47 1.79 6.71
CA ARG A 256 3.30 3.24 6.48
C ARG A 256 3.33 3.93 7.84
N ARG A 257 4.51 4.37 8.27
CA ARG A 257 4.72 4.92 9.61
C ARG A 257 3.68 6.02 9.92
N PRO A 258 3.06 6.02 11.12
CA PRO A 258 3.33 5.15 12.27
C PRO A 258 2.58 3.80 12.26
N PHE A 259 1.86 3.46 11.19
CA PHE A 259 1.06 2.24 11.11
C PHE A 259 1.81 1.08 10.44
N THR A 260 1.56 -0.13 10.97
CA THR A 260 1.88 -1.39 10.31
C THR A 260 0.58 -2.16 10.10
N VAL A 261 0.23 -2.42 8.84
CA VAL A 261 -0.97 -3.18 8.48
C VAL A 261 -0.55 -4.60 8.11
N PHE A 262 -0.89 -5.57 8.94
CA PHE A 262 -0.77 -6.99 8.68
C PHE A 262 -2.00 -7.45 7.92
N VAL A 263 -1.80 -8.17 6.82
CA VAL A 263 -2.89 -8.53 5.91
C VAL A 263 -2.84 -9.99 5.58
N GLU A 264 -3.97 -10.68 5.76
CA GLU A 264 -4.09 -12.11 5.49
C GLU A 264 -3.87 -12.38 4.01
N THR A 265 -2.83 -13.14 3.67
CA THR A 265 -2.53 -13.50 2.28
C THR A 265 -3.44 -14.61 1.78
N ASP A 266 -3.75 -14.57 0.49
CA ASP A 266 -4.41 -15.67 -0.20
C ASP A 266 -3.37 -16.66 -0.76
N PRO A 267 -3.61 -17.99 -0.77
CA PRO A 267 -2.69 -18.92 -1.41
C PRO A 267 -2.56 -18.70 -2.94
N GLU A 268 -3.54 -18.05 -3.59
CA GLU A 268 -3.49 -17.74 -5.01
C GLU A 268 -2.69 -16.43 -5.27
N PRO A 269 -1.56 -16.47 -6.02
CA PRO A 269 -0.69 -15.30 -6.20
C PRO A 269 -1.39 -14.04 -6.74
N ALA A 270 -2.33 -14.19 -7.68
CA ALA A 270 -3.09 -13.07 -8.24
C ALA A 270 -3.93 -12.34 -7.17
N ARG A 271 -4.39 -13.07 -6.15
CA ARG A 271 -5.18 -12.52 -5.04
C ARG A 271 -4.30 -11.86 -3.99
N VAL A 272 -3.06 -12.33 -3.80
CA VAL A 272 -2.07 -11.69 -2.91
C VAL A 272 -1.85 -10.23 -3.32
N GLU A 273 -1.73 -9.96 -4.62
CA GLU A 273 -1.54 -8.59 -5.12
C GLU A 273 -2.75 -7.70 -4.81
N ALA A 274 -3.97 -8.20 -5.04
CA ALA A 274 -5.21 -7.45 -4.78
C ALA A 274 -5.37 -7.11 -3.29
N VAL A 275 -5.10 -8.08 -2.41
CA VAL A 275 -5.12 -7.90 -0.95
C VAL A 275 -4.09 -6.87 -0.52
N THR A 276 -2.87 -6.95 -1.06
CA THR A 276 -1.78 -6.01 -0.75
C THR A 276 -2.14 -4.58 -1.18
N LYS A 277 -2.70 -4.40 -2.37
CA LYS A 277 -3.19 -3.10 -2.84
C LYS A 277 -4.30 -2.55 -1.95
N SER A 278 -5.18 -3.41 -1.42
CA SER A 278 -6.20 -3.00 -0.44
C SER A 278 -5.56 -2.49 0.85
N ALA A 279 -4.60 -3.23 1.37
CA ALA A 279 -3.84 -2.86 2.54
C ALA A 279 -3.06 -1.55 2.39
N GLU A 280 -2.44 -1.32 1.22
CA GLU A 280 -1.76 -0.07 0.91
C GLU A 280 -2.71 1.12 0.93
N ARG A 281 -3.95 0.95 0.45
CA ARG A 281 -4.98 1.98 0.54
C ARG A 281 -5.42 2.23 1.97
N GLY A 282 -5.64 1.18 2.77
CA GLY A 282 -5.95 1.29 4.20
C GLY A 282 -4.82 1.99 4.96
N ALA A 283 -3.57 1.59 4.72
CA ALA A 283 -2.39 2.21 5.32
C ALA A 283 -2.22 3.68 4.92
N LYS A 284 -2.53 4.03 3.66
CA LYS A 284 -2.56 5.43 3.19
C LYS A 284 -3.68 6.23 3.87
N ALA A 285 -4.84 5.64 4.07
CA ALA A 285 -5.96 6.27 4.79
C ALA A 285 -5.58 6.55 6.25
N LEU A 286 -4.98 5.58 6.94
CA LEU A 286 -4.46 5.74 8.31
C LEU A 286 -3.41 6.85 8.41
N LEU A 287 -2.49 6.93 7.44
CA LEU A 287 -1.53 8.04 7.38
C LEU A 287 -2.24 9.39 7.17
N GLY A 288 -3.30 9.40 6.37
CA GLY A 288 -4.12 10.58 6.12
C GLY A 288 -4.77 11.17 7.37
N VAL A 289 -5.08 10.35 8.38
CA VAL A 289 -5.63 10.85 9.65
C VAL A 289 -4.57 11.22 10.68
N TYR A 290 -3.40 10.57 10.66
CA TYR A 290 -2.35 10.81 11.66
C TYR A 290 -1.82 12.25 11.65
N GLY A 291 -1.47 12.79 10.47
CA GLY A 291 -0.95 14.16 10.36
C GLY A 291 -1.92 15.21 10.93
N PRO A 292 -3.18 15.23 10.47
CA PRO A 292 -4.22 16.08 11.02
C PRO A 292 -4.46 15.89 12.51
N PHE A 293 -4.50 14.65 13.00
CA PHE A 293 -4.69 14.36 14.41
C PHE A 293 -3.54 14.90 15.27
N LEU A 294 -2.29 14.68 14.87
CA LEU A 294 -1.13 15.23 15.57
C LEU A 294 -1.13 16.77 15.54
N SER A 295 -1.50 17.38 14.40
CA SER A 295 -1.66 18.84 14.30
C SER A 295 -2.74 19.33 15.27
N PHE A 296 -3.87 18.65 15.36
CA PHE A 296 -4.94 18.96 16.30
C PHE A 296 -4.47 18.88 17.76
N LEU A 297 -3.72 17.84 18.14
CA LEU A 297 -3.15 17.73 19.48
C LEU A 297 -2.22 18.92 19.79
N ARG A 298 -1.28 19.21 18.89
CA ARG A 298 -0.24 20.23 19.13
C ARG A 298 -0.80 21.65 19.09
N ASN A 299 -1.58 21.96 18.07
CA ASN A 299 -2.02 23.31 17.76
C ASN A 299 -3.35 23.64 18.45
N ASP A 300 -4.34 22.76 18.36
CA ASP A 300 -5.68 23.06 18.85
C ASP A 300 -5.85 22.75 20.34
N LEU A 301 -5.37 21.59 20.81
CA LEU A 301 -5.38 21.26 22.23
C LEU A 301 -4.22 21.93 23.01
N GLY A 302 -3.28 22.56 22.30
CA GLY A 302 -2.09 23.17 22.90
C GLY A 302 -1.25 22.16 23.68
N LEU A 303 -1.11 20.94 23.14
CA LEU A 303 -0.25 19.88 23.65
C LEU A 303 1.01 19.79 22.77
N ALA A 304 1.79 20.87 22.76
CA ALA A 304 2.96 21.01 21.88
C ALA A 304 4.00 19.90 22.07
N GLU A 305 4.02 19.27 23.24
CA GLU A 305 4.89 18.14 23.56
C GLU A 305 4.48 16.81 22.91
N ALA A 306 3.30 16.72 22.28
CA ALA A 306 2.78 15.47 21.75
C ALA A 306 3.83 14.88 20.79
N PRO A 307 4.41 13.71 21.07
CA PRO A 307 5.52 13.19 20.27
C PRO A 307 5.03 12.76 18.89
N ARG A 308 5.95 12.70 17.94
CA ARG A 308 5.71 11.97 16.69
C ARG A 308 5.87 10.49 16.97
N LEU A 309 4.89 9.66 16.59
CA LEU A 309 4.97 8.21 16.79
C LEU A 309 6.15 7.60 16.02
N GLU A 310 6.61 8.21 14.93
CA GLU A 310 7.77 7.74 14.16
C GLU A 310 9.11 7.93 14.86
N GLU A 311 9.16 8.82 15.84
CA GLU A 311 10.36 9.10 16.66
C GLU A 311 10.43 8.19 17.88
N GLN A 312 9.39 7.39 18.13
CA GLN A 312 9.31 6.51 19.28
C GLN A 312 9.80 5.11 18.92
N ASP A 313 10.59 4.51 19.82
CA ASP A 313 11.23 3.22 19.57
C ASP A 313 10.25 2.05 19.41
N ASP A 314 9.08 2.08 20.04
CA ASP A 314 8.24 0.87 20.20
C ASP A 314 6.75 1.06 19.88
N THR A 315 6.36 2.12 19.16
CA THR A 315 4.94 2.48 19.10
C THR A 315 4.39 2.58 17.69
N ARG A 316 4.44 1.46 16.98
CA ARG A 316 3.69 1.34 15.74
C ARG A 316 2.30 0.83 16.02
N LEU A 317 1.31 1.59 15.56
CA LEU A 317 -0.08 1.18 15.62
C LEU A 317 -0.28 0.03 14.63
N ARG A 318 -0.77 -1.09 15.15
CA ARG A 318 -0.93 -2.32 14.38
C ARG A 318 -2.35 -2.44 13.89
N ALA A 319 -2.53 -2.77 12.62
CA ALA A 319 -3.82 -3.16 12.07
C ALA A 319 -3.72 -4.56 11.49
N PHE A 320 -4.74 -5.38 11.70
CA PHE A 320 -4.88 -6.73 11.15
C PHE A 320 -6.09 -6.75 10.23
N MET A 321 -5.83 -6.98 8.94
CA MET A 321 -6.84 -7.03 7.90
C MET A 321 -6.99 -8.47 7.43
N PHE A 322 -8.12 -9.07 7.77
CA PHE A 322 -8.54 -10.38 7.29
C PHE A 322 -9.11 -10.25 5.87
N ARG A 323 -8.90 -11.26 5.03
CA ARG A 323 -9.32 -11.20 3.62
C ARG A 323 -10.83 -11.42 3.38
N SER A 324 -11.57 -11.74 4.45
CA SER A 324 -13.01 -11.99 4.40
C SER A 324 -13.63 -11.94 5.79
N ARG A 325 -14.95 -11.70 5.86
CA ARG A 325 -15.72 -11.89 7.09
C ARG A 325 -15.55 -13.29 7.70
N LYS A 326 -15.47 -14.33 6.86
CA LYS A 326 -15.32 -15.72 7.30
C LYS A 326 -14.02 -15.96 8.06
N SER A 327 -12.88 -15.46 7.56
CA SER A 327 -11.59 -15.63 8.25
C SER A 327 -11.50 -14.77 9.50
N PHE A 328 -12.09 -13.56 9.48
CA PHE A 328 -12.28 -12.72 10.66
C PHE A 328 -13.06 -13.45 11.76
N ASP A 329 -14.22 -14.03 11.47
CA ASP A 329 -15.03 -14.77 12.44
C ASP A 329 -14.30 -16.04 12.95
N ALA A 330 -13.59 -16.74 12.06
CA ALA A 330 -12.79 -17.92 12.42
C ALA A 330 -11.65 -17.58 13.37
N TRP A 331 -10.97 -16.44 13.16
CA TRP A 331 -9.94 -15.95 14.06
C TRP A 331 -10.50 -15.64 15.46
N HIS A 332 -11.63 -14.94 15.55
CA HIS A 332 -12.30 -14.67 16.83
C HIS A 332 -12.61 -15.96 17.60
N ALA A 333 -13.19 -16.95 16.90
CA ALA A 333 -13.49 -18.25 17.49
C ALA A 333 -12.21 -18.95 18.00
N ALA A 334 -11.10 -18.86 17.26
CA ALA A 334 -9.82 -19.46 17.64
C ALA A 334 -9.20 -18.82 18.89
N VAL A 335 -9.33 -17.51 19.06
CA VAL A 335 -8.84 -16.78 20.24
C VAL A 335 -9.81 -16.80 21.43
N GLY A 336 -10.92 -17.53 21.31
CA GLY A 336 -11.95 -17.62 22.36
C GLY A 336 -12.76 -16.33 22.54
N GLU A 337 -12.80 -15.46 21.54
CA GLU A 337 -13.58 -14.22 21.55
C GLU A 337 -14.88 -14.39 20.76
N LYS A 338 -15.93 -13.71 21.21
CA LYS A 338 -17.17 -13.62 20.44
C LYS A 338 -16.96 -12.66 19.29
N ALA A 339 -17.14 -13.14 18.06
CA ALA A 339 -17.11 -12.27 16.89
C ALA A 339 -18.13 -11.12 17.02
N PRO A 340 -17.75 -9.88 16.66
CA PRO A 340 -18.68 -8.76 16.56
C PRO A 340 -19.90 -9.06 15.68
N SER A 341 -20.95 -8.24 15.75
CA SER A 341 -22.12 -8.41 14.86
C SER A 341 -21.72 -8.39 13.39
N ALA A 342 -22.51 -9.04 12.52
CA ALA A 342 -22.24 -9.13 11.08
C ALA A 342 -21.98 -7.77 10.40
N SER A 343 -22.60 -6.69 10.90
CA SER A 343 -22.43 -5.32 10.39
C SER A 343 -21.12 -4.63 10.79
N VAL A 344 -20.30 -5.22 11.66
CA VAL A 344 -19.00 -4.65 12.04
C VAL A 344 -17.94 -5.12 11.05
N VAL A 345 -17.28 -4.15 10.41
CA VAL A 345 -16.22 -4.36 9.41
C VAL A 345 -14.82 -4.15 9.99
N ALA A 346 -14.70 -3.28 10.99
CA ALA A 346 -13.47 -3.04 11.72
C ALA A 346 -13.79 -2.64 13.16
N TYR A 347 -12.81 -2.79 14.04
CA TYR A 347 -12.81 -2.23 15.39
C TYR A 347 -11.38 -2.10 15.91
N TYR A 348 -11.12 -1.12 16.77
CA TYR A 348 -9.92 -1.04 17.57
C TYR A 348 -10.07 -1.81 18.89
N SER A 349 -9.09 -2.64 19.24
CA SER A 349 -9.00 -3.32 20.53
C SER A 349 -7.94 -2.65 21.41
N PRO A 350 -8.34 -1.85 22.43
CA PRO A 350 -7.41 -1.22 23.37
C PRO A 350 -6.64 -2.24 24.23
N VAL A 351 -7.24 -3.42 24.46
CA VAL A 351 -6.64 -4.51 25.23
C VAL A 351 -5.46 -5.10 24.47
N ARG A 352 -5.67 -5.35 23.18
CA ARG A 352 -4.68 -5.93 22.29
C ARG A 352 -3.79 -4.88 21.63
N GLN A 353 -4.14 -3.59 21.77
CA GLN A 353 -3.53 -2.44 21.10
C GLN A 353 -3.34 -2.70 19.61
N MET A 354 -4.43 -3.09 18.96
CA MET A 354 -4.46 -3.38 17.53
C MET A 354 -5.85 -3.09 16.96
N MET A 355 -5.86 -2.60 15.72
CA MET A 355 -7.05 -2.54 14.90
C MET A 355 -7.28 -3.90 14.24
N ILE A 356 -8.52 -4.33 14.14
CA ILE A 356 -8.92 -5.63 13.61
C ILE A 356 -10.04 -5.36 12.62
N MET A 357 -9.84 -5.77 11.37
CA MET A 357 -10.76 -5.47 10.28
C MET A 357 -10.82 -6.61 9.28
N HIS A 358 -11.85 -6.63 8.44
CA HIS A 358 -11.89 -7.51 7.29
C HIS A 358 -12.21 -6.72 6.02
N ALA A 359 -11.59 -7.13 4.92
CA ALA A 359 -11.98 -6.69 3.60
C ALA A 359 -12.85 -7.80 3.01
N ASP A 360 -14.15 -7.57 2.81
CA ASP A 360 -15.02 -8.51 2.11
C ASP A 360 -14.68 -8.47 0.61
N MET A 361 -13.59 -9.16 0.25
CA MET A 361 -13.08 -9.26 -1.11
C MET A 361 -14.06 -10.05 -1.99
N ASP A 362 -14.61 -9.43 -3.04
CA ASP A 362 -15.42 -10.11 -4.06
C ASP A 362 -14.55 -10.47 -5.27
N TRP A 363 -14.04 -11.70 -5.22
CA TRP A 363 -13.18 -12.30 -6.24
C TRP A 363 -13.88 -12.51 -7.60
N ALA A 364 -15.20 -12.28 -7.70
CA ALA A 364 -15.91 -12.31 -8.99
C ALA A 364 -15.70 -11.02 -9.81
N THR A 365 -15.14 -9.96 -9.23
CA THR A 365 -14.79 -8.72 -9.93
C THR A 365 -13.33 -8.73 -10.39
N PRO A 366 -12.95 -8.12 -11.55
CA PRO A 366 -11.55 -8.04 -11.98
C PRO A 366 -10.63 -7.31 -11.00
N SER A 367 -11.19 -6.43 -10.15
CA SER A 367 -10.50 -5.77 -9.05
C SER A 367 -10.42 -6.62 -7.77
N GLY A 368 -11.20 -7.70 -7.68
CA GLY A 368 -11.30 -8.57 -6.49
C GLY A 368 -11.95 -7.92 -5.27
N VAL A 369 -12.51 -6.71 -5.38
CA VAL A 369 -13.10 -5.97 -4.25
C VAL A 369 -14.44 -5.38 -4.65
N LYS A 370 -15.47 -5.65 -3.85
CA LYS A 370 -16.85 -5.33 -4.21
C LYS A 370 -17.15 -3.83 -4.20
N ASP A 371 -16.64 -3.08 -3.21
CA ASP A 371 -16.82 -1.63 -3.10
C ASP A 371 -15.89 -1.08 -2.00
N LEU A 372 -14.70 -0.61 -2.38
CA LEU A 372 -13.69 0.00 -1.48
C LEU A 372 -13.98 1.36 -0.83
N PRO A 373 -14.98 2.18 -1.24
CA PRO A 373 -15.15 3.51 -0.66
C PRO A 373 -15.40 3.50 0.86
N HIS A 374 -16.02 2.45 1.38
CA HIS A 374 -16.32 2.30 2.80
C HIS A 374 -15.09 1.96 3.65
N ASP A 375 -14.04 1.37 3.05
CA ASP A 375 -12.86 0.92 3.80
C ASP A 375 -11.98 2.07 4.30
N GLN A 376 -11.89 3.18 3.55
CA GLN A 376 -10.99 4.28 3.93
C GLN A 376 -11.51 5.06 5.14
N SER A 377 -12.78 5.43 5.13
CA SER A 377 -13.41 6.15 6.25
C SER A 377 -13.39 5.29 7.51
N VAL A 378 -13.75 4.01 7.40
CA VAL A 378 -13.68 3.06 8.51
C VAL A 378 -12.24 2.88 9.02
N CYS A 379 -11.26 2.73 8.14
CA CYS A 379 -9.86 2.66 8.55
C CYS A 379 -9.43 3.93 9.30
N MET A 380 -9.80 5.12 8.80
CA MET A 380 -9.50 6.38 9.49
C MET A 380 -10.19 6.47 10.85
N HIS A 381 -11.48 6.10 10.91
CA HIS A 381 -12.27 6.07 12.14
C HIS A 381 -11.58 5.23 13.23
N GLU A 382 -11.27 3.97 12.91
CA GLU A 382 -10.57 3.09 13.85
C GLU A 382 -9.13 3.54 14.12
N GLY A 383 -8.50 4.21 13.16
CA GLY A 383 -7.19 4.84 13.30
C GLY A 383 -7.20 5.96 14.34
N VAL A 384 -8.29 6.72 14.44
CA VAL A 384 -8.47 7.76 15.47
C VAL A 384 -8.58 7.13 16.84
N HIS A 385 -9.36 6.05 16.99
CA HIS A 385 -9.43 5.30 18.25
C HIS A 385 -8.03 4.82 18.69
N ALA A 386 -7.27 4.26 17.76
CA ALA A 386 -5.91 3.81 18.01
C ALA A 386 -4.95 4.94 18.40
N LEU A 387 -5.02 6.09 17.72
CA LEU A 387 -4.23 7.28 18.03
C LEU A 387 -4.62 7.87 19.38
N TYR A 388 -5.91 7.96 19.67
CA TYR A 388 -6.43 8.52 20.91
C TYR A 388 -5.98 7.69 22.12
N ASP A 389 -6.18 6.37 22.11
CA ASP A 389 -5.71 5.47 23.17
C ASP A 389 -4.20 5.61 23.38
N TRP A 390 -3.43 5.64 22.29
CA TRP A 390 -1.99 5.77 22.36
C TRP A 390 -1.54 7.08 23.03
N TYR A 391 -2.05 8.22 22.55
CA TYR A 391 -1.68 9.52 23.10
C TYR A 391 -2.17 9.68 24.53
N GLN A 392 -3.35 9.18 24.87
CA GLN A 392 -3.85 9.19 26.24
C GLN A 392 -2.91 8.44 27.18
N ARG A 393 -2.48 7.22 26.83
CA ARG A 393 -1.49 6.46 27.62
C ARG A 393 -0.19 7.23 27.80
N TRP A 394 0.30 7.85 26.73
CA TRP A 394 1.52 8.66 26.77
C TRP A 394 1.40 9.85 27.72
N PHE A 395 0.31 10.63 27.62
CA PHE A 395 0.08 11.78 28.49
C PHE A 395 -0.14 11.37 29.95
N CYS A 396 -0.90 10.30 30.20
CA CYS A 396 -1.08 9.74 31.54
C CYS A 396 0.26 9.31 32.16
N ALA A 397 1.07 8.54 31.42
CA ALA A 397 2.38 8.09 31.87
C ALA A 397 3.31 9.28 32.16
N LYS A 398 3.35 10.28 31.25
CA LYS A 398 4.13 11.51 31.43
C LYS A 398 3.69 12.29 32.68
N ALA A 399 2.40 12.32 32.97
CA ALA A 399 1.85 12.97 34.16
C ALA A 399 2.04 12.16 35.46
N GLY A 400 2.68 10.97 35.41
CA GLY A 400 2.79 10.07 36.54
C GLY A 400 1.44 9.54 37.04
N LYS A 401 0.41 9.62 36.20
CA LYS A 401 -0.91 9.09 36.50
C LYS A 401 -0.94 7.62 36.15
N PRO A 402 -1.62 6.78 36.95
CA PRO A 402 -1.81 5.39 36.58
C PRO A 402 -2.49 5.35 35.21
N ILE A 403 -1.89 4.64 34.26
CA ILE A 403 -2.61 4.24 33.06
C ILE A 403 -3.74 3.36 33.58
N PRO A 404 -5.01 3.66 33.27
CA PRO A 404 -6.10 2.82 33.73
C PRO A 404 -5.99 1.41 33.15
N GLU A 405 -5.29 0.51 33.84
CA GLU A 405 -5.23 -0.91 33.47
C GLU A 405 -6.65 -1.45 33.52
N GLY A 406 -7.22 -1.65 32.33
CA GLY A 406 -8.56 -2.16 32.21
C GLY A 406 -9.72 -1.18 32.37
N GLN A 407 -9.54 0.14 32.39
CA GLN A 407 -10.70 1.06 32.30
C GLN A 407 -11.08 1.43 30.87
N TRP A 408 -10.21 1.18 29.89
CA TRP A 408 -10.62 1.02 28.49
C TRP A 408 -11.13 -0.40 28.18
N ILE A 409 -10.97 -1.36 29.11
CA ILE A 409 -11.67 -2.65 28.97
C ILE A 409 -13.15 -2.31 29.16
N LEU A 410 -13.93 -2.55 28.10
CA LEU A 410 -15.39 -2.49 28.00
C LEU A 410 -16.04 -1.26 27.29
N THR A 411 -15.39 -0.59 26.33
CA THR A 411 -16.18 0.10 25.27
C THR A 411 -16.81 -0.90 24.30
N SER A 412 -16.22 -2.10 24.14
CA SER A 412 -16.91 -3.24 23.50
C SER A 412 -17.98 -3.90 24.38
N THR A 413 -18.04 -3.51 25.66
CA THR A 413 -18.95 -4.08 26.67
C THR A 413 -19.57 -2.95 27.49
N ARG A 414 -20.13 -1.91 26.85
CA ARG A 414 -21.29 -1.12 27.34
C ARG A 414 -21.36 -0.76 28.85
N SER A 415 -20.24 -0.60 29.57
CA SER A 415 -20.32 -0.54 31.05
C SER A 415 -19.13 0.10 31.77
N THR A 416 -18.09 0.57 31.08
CA THR A 416 -17.13 1.48 31.74
C THR A 416 -17.72 2.90 31.72
N PRO A 417 -18.07 3.47 32.88
CA PRO A 417 -18.90 4.69 32.95
C PRO A 417 -18.12 6.00 32.68
N ASP A 418 -16.81 5.93 32.44
CA ASP A 418 -15.91 7.07 32.63
C ASP A 418 -15.61 7.87 31.35
N MET A 419 -16.10 7.43 30.19
CA MET A 419 -15.92 8.15 28.93
C MET A 419 -17.20 8.17 28.10
N LEU A 420 -17.60 9.36 27.64
CA LEU A 420 -18.84 9.53 26.90
C LEU A 420 -18.70 8.93 25.50
N PHE A 421 -19.46 7.87 25.23
CA PHE A 421 -19.47 7.14 23.96
C PHE A 421 -19.51 8.08 22.74
N TRP A 422 -20.34 9.13 22.80
CA TRP A 422 -20.48 10.08 21.69
C TRP A 422 -19.22 10.85 21.35
N VAL A 423 -18.34 11.10 22.33
CA VAL A 423 -17.09 11.84 22.10
C VAL A 423 -16.14 10.97 21.29
N GLN A 424 -15.98 9.71 21.69
CA GLN A 424 -15.08 8.78 21.01
C GLN A 424 -15.52 8.57 19.57
N GLU A 425 -16.78 8.18 19.37
CA GLU A 425 -17.28 7.92 18.02
C GLU A 425 -17.44 9.20 17.20
N GLY A 426 -17.88 10.29 17.81
CA GLY A 426 -18.04 11.57 17.13
C GLY A 426 -16.72 12.19 16.68
N LEU A 427 -15.67 12.09 17.50
CA LEU A 427 -14.32 12.51 17.15
C LEU A 427 -13.72 11.60 16.06
N ALA A 428 -13.91 10.28 16.19
CA ALA A 428 -13.48 9.33 15.17
C ALA A 428 -14.14 9.61 13.81
N ASP A 429 -15.46 9.81 13.77
CA ASP A 429 -16.18 10.18 12.54
C ASP A 429 -15.78 11.56 12.00
N TYR A 430 -15.54 12.54 12.88
CA TYR A 430 -15.07 13.88 12.48
C TYR A 430 -13.75 13.80 11.72
N PHE A 431 -12.79 13.01 12.21
CA PHE A 431 -11.50 12.80 11.54
C PHE A 431 -11.59 11.83 10.36
N ALA A 432 -12.46 10.83 10.41
CA ALA A 432 -12.72 9.92 9.29
C ALA A 432 -13.35 10.63 8.07
N ALA A 433 -14.07 11.72 8.32
CA ALA A 433 -14.55 12.62 7.28
C ALA A 433 -13.44 13.42 6.58
N ALA A 434 -12.16 13.21 6.93
CA ALA A 434 -11.05 13.91 6.30
C ALA A 434 -11.03 13.71 4.78
N ARG A 435 -10.64 14.77 4.05
CA ARG A 435 -10.49 14.74 2.60
C ARG A 435 -9.09 15.21 2.21
N PRO A 436 -8.50 14.68 1.12
CA PRO A 436 -7.21 15.14 0.64
C PRO A 436 -7.35 16.58 0.13
N VAL A 437 -6.37 17.44 0.46
CA VAL A 437 -6.35 18.83 0.03
C VAL A 437 -5.88 18.89 -1.43
N PRO A 438 -6.66 19.48 -2.36
CA PRO A 438 -6.27 19.56 -3.76
C PRO A 438 -4.91 20.26 -3.96
N GLY A 439 -4.02 19.63 -4.73
CA GLY A 439 -2.69 20.16 -5.03
C GLY A 439 -1.67 20.07 -3.90
N LYS A 440 -1.99 19.41 -2.78
CA LYS A 440 -1.05 19.17 -1.67
C LYS A 440 -0.97 17.68 -1.36
N ASP A 441 0.02 17.02 -1.93
CA ASP A 441 0.24 15.59 -1.72
C ASP A 441 0.39 15.26 -0.23
N GLY A 442 -0.43 14.33 0.24
CA GLY A 442 -0.40 13.86 1.63
C GLY A 442 -1.03 14.81 2.66
N ALA A 443 -1.53 15.99 2.25
CA ALA A 443 -2.27 16.87 3.13
C ALA A 443 -3.74 16.46 3.17
N TRP A 444 -4.31 16.36 4.37
CA TRP A 444 -5.70 16.02 4.61
C TRP A 444 -6.34 17.05 5.53
N GLU A 445 -7.60 17.38 5.26
CA GLU A 445 -8.38 18.32 6.05
C GLU A 445 -9.50 17.56 6.78
N PRO A 446 -9.46 17.46 8.12
CA PRO A 446 -10.48 16.76 8.89
C PRO A 446 -11.77 17.58 8.99
N GLY A 447 -12.86 16.95 9.42
CA GLY A 447 -14.10 17.65 9.73
C GLY A 447 -14.86 18.16 8.52
N GLN A 448 -14.63 17.60 7.33
CA GLN A 448 -15.47 17.94 6.18
C GLN A 448 -16.90 17.41 6.40
N PRO A 449 -17.94 18.09 5.88
CA PRO A 449 -19.30 17.58 5.93
C PRO A 449 -19.40 16.17 5.34
N ASP A 450 -19.83 15.22 6.15
CA ASP A 450 -20.01 13.84 5.71
C ASP A 450 -21.44 13.63 5.16
N ARG A 451 -21.52 13.19 3.91
CA ARG A 451 -22.81 13.07 3.21
C ARG A 451 -23.70 12.00 3.82
N ASP A 452 -23.12 10.91 4.32
CA ASP A 452 -23.87 9.78 4.83
C ASP A 452 -24.47 10.13 6.20
N HIS A 453 -23.67 10.74 7.08
CA HIS A 453 -24.18 11.25 8.36
C HIS A 453 -25.27 12.31 8.14
N VAL A 454 -25.05 13.26 7.22
CA VAL A 454 -26.06 14.28 6.88
C VAL A 454 -27.34 13.65 6.33
N ALA A 455 -27.24 12.61 5.49
CA ALA A 455 -28.40 11.91 4.95
C ALA A 455 -29.19 11.16 6.04
N VAL A 456 -28.50 10.46 6.94
CA VAL A 456 -29.10 9.77 8.09
C VAL A 456 -29.84 10.75 8.98
N LEU A 457 -29.20 11.87 9.34
CA LEU A 457 -29.81 12.92 10.17
C LEU A 457 -31.01 13.59 9.49
N ALA A 458 -30.94 13.84 8.18
CA ALA A 458 -32.06 14.38 7.42
C ALA A 458 -33.26 13.42 7.39
N GLY A 459 -33.01 12.12 7.18
CA GLY A 459 -34.04 11.09 7.20
C GLY A 459 -34.67 10.94 8.58
N ALA A 460 -33.86 10.99 9.64
CA ALA A 460 -34.31 10.95 11.01
C ALA A 460 -35.22 12.16 11.32
N ARG A 461 -34.78 13.39 10.97
CA ARG A 461 -35.58 14.61 11.11
C ARG A 461 -36.91 14.51 10.37
N ALA A 462 -36.90 14.03 9.13
CA ALA A 462 -38.12 13.88 8.31
C ALA A 462 -39.11 12.88 8.92
N ALA A 463 -38.61 11.85 9.61
CA ALA A 463 -39.41 10.87 10.33
C ALA A 463 -39.82 11.33 11.74
N SER A 464 -39.49 12.56 12.16
CA SER A 464 -39.61 13.03 13.55
C SER A 464 -38.92 12.08 14.54
N ARG A 465 -37.80 11.51 14.13
CA ARG A 465 -36.93 10.64 14.92
C ARG A 465 -35.63 11.39 15.17
N GLY A 466 -35.32 11.66 16.42
CA GLY A 466 -34.09 12.34 16.80
C GLY A 466 -33.86 12.11 18.29
N TRP A 467 -32.60 11.93 18.65
CA TRP A 467 -32.23 11.94 20.05
C TRP A 467 -32.14 13.38 20.51
N LYS A 468 -32.73 13.70 21.66
CA LYS A 468 -32.35 14.94 22.33
C LYS A 468 -30.88 14.81 22.72
N VAL A 469 -30.14 15.92 22.72
CA VAL A 469 -28.73 15.93 23.14
C VAL A 469 -28.58 15.25 24.50
N GLU A 470 -29.41 15.59 25.49
CA GLU A 470 -29.45 14.96 26.81
C GLU A 470 -29.72 13.44 26.80
N GLU A 471 -30.53 12.95 25.86
CA GLU A 471 -30.84 11.51 25.74
C GLU A 471 -29.65 10.69 25.26
N PHE A 472 -28.69 11.34 24.60
CA PHE A 472 -27.53 10.74 23.92
C PHE A 472 -26.21 11.00 24.65
N LEU A 473 -26.06 12.13 25.34
CA LEU A 473 -24.81 12.54 25.99
C LEU A 473 -24.25 11.52 26.98
N PHE A 474 -25.11 10.84 27.72
CA PHE A 474 -24.73 9.88 28.77
C PHE A 474 -25.15 8.46 28.46
N ALA A 475 -25.84 8.26 27.34
CA ALA A 475 -26.37 6.97 27.01
C ALA A 475 -25.27 6.08 26.42
N ASP A 476 -25.09 4.91 27.00
CA ASP A 476 -24.32 3.87 26.35
C ASP A 476 -25.10 3.29 25.15
N GLN A 477 -24.41 2.53 24.30
CA GLN A 477 -25.02 1.93 23.11
C GLN A 477 -26.25 1.07 23.45
N GLY A 478 -26.22 0.33 24.56
CA GLY A 478 -27.31 -0.50 25.05
C GLY A 478 -28.52 0.32 25.50
N GLU A 479 -28.30 1.42 26.23
CA GLU A 479 -29.35 2.36 26.63
C GLU A 479 -30.03 3.01 25.43
N ILE A 480 -29.25 3.41 24.42
CA ILE A 480 -29.77 3.96 23.16
C ILE A 480 -30.64 2.93 22.44
N TYR A 481 -30.19 1.67 22.32
CA TYR A 481 -31.01 0.62 21.72
C TYR A 481 -32.28 0.34 22.55
N GLY A 482 -32.19 0.37 23.88
CA GLY A 482 -33.32 0.20 24.78
C GLY A 482 -34.38 1.28 24.54
N LYS A 483 -34.00 2.56 24.63
CA LYS A 483 -34.88 3.70 24.37
C LYS A 483 -35.47 3.66 22.96
N ALA A 484 -34.68 3.24 21.97
CA ALA A 484 -35.14 3.18 20.58
C ALA A 484 -36.19 2.07 20.38
N LYS A 485 -36.00 0.94 21.06
CA LYS A 485 -36.98 -0.16 21.10
C LYS A 485 -38.27 0.30 21.76
N GLU A 486 -38.20 1.04 22.87
CA GLU A 486 -39.36 1.65 23.53
C GLU A 486 -40.09 2.64 22.61
N LYS A 487 -39.36 3.45 21.84
CA LYS A 487 -39.91 4.39 20.84
C LYS A 487 -40.42 3.71 19.56
N GLY A 488 -40.29 2.39 19.43
CA GLY A 488 -40.76 1.64 18.26
C GLY A 488 -39.98 1.92 16.97
N TRP A 489 -38.73 2.39 17.05
CA TRP A 489 -37.92 2.78 15.89
C TRP A 489 -37.27 1.59 15.15
N GLY A 490 -37.79 0.39 15.37
CA GLY A 490 -37.24 -0.92 15.01
C GLY A 490 -36.43 -0.97 13.71
N ASP A 491 -35.11 -0.96 13.89
CA ASP A 491 -34.04 -1.48 13.02
C ASP A 491 -32.72 -1.14 13.73
N ALA A 492 -32.02 -2.15 14.26
CA ALA A 492 -30.82 -1.93 15.06
C ALA A 492 -29.69 -1.25 14.26
N ASP A 493 -29.60 -1.50 12.95
CA ASP A 493 -28.54 -0.93 12.11
C ASP A 493 -28.83 0.54 11.79
N ARG A 494 -30.08 0.91 11.52
CA ARG A 494 -30.48 2.32 11.37
C ARG A 494 -30.27 3.12 12.65
N LEU A 495 -30.55 2.51 13.80
CA LEU A 495 -30.36 3.14 15.10
C LEU A 495 -28.88 3.36 15.41
N ARG A 496 -28.04 2.39 15.04
CA ARG A 496 -26.58 2.54 15.10
C ARG A 496 -26.13 3.71 14.24
N ALA A 497 -26.48 3.72 12.95
CA ALA A 497 -26.10 4.81 12.04
C ALA A 497 -26.54 6.20 12.55
N LEU A 498 -27.75 6.28 13.11
CA LEU A 498 -28.27 7.52 13.71
C LEU A 498 -27.42 7.99 14.89
N MET A 499 -27.03 7.07 15.77
CA MET A 499 -26.20 7.36 16.95
C MET A 499 -24.82 7.91 16.56
N TYR A 500 -24.11 7.25 15.65
CA TYR A 500 -22.82 7.74 15.11
C TYR A 500 -22.97 9.13 14.47
N SER A 501 -24.03 9.30 13.66
CA SER A 501 -24.30 10.59 13.00
C SER A 501 -24.60 11.72 13.98
N HIS A 502 -25.27 11.45 15.10
CA HIS A 502 -25.45 12.44 16.18
C HIS A 502 -24.13 12.78 16.89
N GLY A 503 -23.27 11.78 17.14
CA GLY A 503 -21.93 12.00 17.69
C GLY A 503 -21.08 12.90 16.79
N TRP A 504 -21.05 12.57 15.50
CA TRP A 504 -20.39 13.38 14.47
C TRP A 504 -20.93 14.82 14.43
N ALA A 505 -22.26 14.99 14.35
CA ALA A 505 -22.88 16.31 14.24
C ALA A 505 -22.62 17.17 15.48
N LEU A 506 -22.70 16.58 16.68
CA LEU A 506 -22.40 17.29 17.92
C LEU A 506 -20.93 17.71 17.97
N THR A 507 -20.00 16.82 17.60
CA THR A 507 -18.56 17.13 17.55
C THR A 507 -18.27 18.26 16.57
N HIS A 508 -18.87 18.19 15.37
CA HIS A 508 -18.73 19.20 14.35
C HIS A 508 -19.35 20.54 14.78
N PHE A 509 -20.51 20.54 15.43
CA PHE A 509 -21.14 21.73 15.99
C PHE A 509 -20.28 22.36 17.11
N LEU A 510 -19.71 21.55 18.00
CA LEU A 510 -18.85 22.06 19.08
C LEU A 510 -17.56 22.70 18.54
N LEU A 511 -17.03 22.22 17.42
CA LEU A 511 -15.82 22.76 16.81
C LEU A 511 -16.07 23.99 15.91
N HIS A 512 -17.16 23.97 15.14
CA HIS A 512 -17.42 24.95 14.06
C HIS A 512 -18.72 25.73 14.21
N GLY A 513 -19.68 25.19 14.95
CA GLY A 513 -20.99 25.78 15.20
C GLY A 513 -20.93 27.15 15.83
N GLU A 514 -21.90 28.00 15.47
CA GLU A 514 -22.01 29.40 15.96
C GLU A 514 -20.71 30.22 15.79
N GLY A 515 -19.95 29.97 14.72
CA GLY A 515 -18.66 30.64 14.49
C GLY A 515 -17.55 30.15 15.43
N GLY A 516 -17.61 28.89 15.88
CA GLY A 516 -16.62 28.29 16.78
C GLY A 516 -16.74 28.71 18.23
N LYS A 517 -17.87 29.32 18.64
CA LYS A 517 -18.12 29.80 20.01
C LYS A 517 -17.90 28.72 21.07
N HIS A 518 -18.16 27.47 20.74
CA HIS A 518 -18.09 26.31 21.65
C HIS A 518 -16.72 25.62 21.66
N ARG A 519 -15.85 25.97 20.71
CA ARG A 519 -14.61 25.26 20.42
C ARG A 519 -13.67 25.23 21.62
N ALA A 520 -13.44 26.37 22.26
CA ALA A 520 -12.48 26.47 23.37
C ALA A 520 -12.86 25.56 24.55
N ALA A 521 -14.14 25.50 24.91
CA ALA A 521 -14.63 24.67 26.01
C ALA A 521 -14.49 23.16 25.68
N PHE A 522 -14.83 22.78 24.45
CA PHE A 522 -14.68 21.39 24.00
C PHE A 522 -13.21 20.95 23.90
N LEU A 523 -12.32 21.81 23.40
CA LEU A 523 -10.88 21.52 23.37
C LEU A 523 -10.30 21.38 24.80
N GLN A 524 -10.78 22.18 25.75
CA GLN A 524 -10.39 22.03 27.16
C GLN A 524 -10.85 20.69 27.74
N TYR A 525 -12.06 20.22 27.37
CA TYR A 525 -12.55 18.90 27.74
C TYR A 525 -11.63 17.79 27.20
N LEU A 526 -11.39 17.75 25.88
CA LEU A 526 -10.55 16.73 25.24
C LEU A 526 -9.12 16.72 25.79
N LYS A 527 -8.53 17.90 26.02
CA LYS A 527 -7.20 18.02 26.61
C LYS A 527 -7.12 17.35 27.98
N ARG A 528 -8.11 17.61 28.85
CA ARG A 528 -8.17 17.03 30.19
C ARG A 528 -8.38 15.53 30.12
N ASP A 529 -9.23 15.05 29.21
CA ASP A 529 -9.49 13.61 29.03
C ASP A 529 -8.23 12.85 28.60
N LEU A 530 -7.50 13.36 27.60
CA LEU A 530 -6.20 12.80 27.17
C LEU A 530 -5.17 12.78 28.30
N GLN A 531 -5.24 13.73 29.24
CA GLN A 531 -4.35 13.80 30.40
C GLN A 531 -4.85 12.96 31.59
N GLY A 532 -5.80 12.04 31.38
CA GLY A 532 -6.35 11.18 32.43
C GLY A 532 -7.19 11.95 33.45
N GLY A 533 -7.89 12.99 33.00
CA GLY A 533 -8.94 13.64 33.78
C GLY A 533 -10.18 12.74 33.79
N HIS A 534 -10.52 12.18 34.94
CA HIS A 534 -11.77 11.42 35.09
C HIS A 534 -12.95 12.39 35.13
N PHE A 535 -13.63 12.57 34.00
CA PHE A 535 -14.96 13.14 33.99
C PHE A 535 -15.92 12.05 34.43
N ARG A 536 -16.08 11.91 35.75
CA ARG A 536 -17.05 10.98 36.33
C ARG A 536 -18.41 11.22 35.66
N THR A 537 -19.00 10.15 35.14
CA THR A 537 -20.41 9.78 34.84
C THR A 537 -21.60 10.75 34.91
N ARG A 538 -21.45 12.00 35.36
CA ARG A 538 -22.58 12.89 35.68
C ARG A 538 -22.38 14.23 35.00
N LEU A 539 -23.46 14.69 34.37
CA LEU A 539 -23.62 16.03 33.82
C LEU A 539 -23.18 17.13 34.81
N ASP A 540 -23.37 16.89 36.10
CA ASP A 540 -22.97 17.81 37.17
C ASP A 540 -21.44 17.93 37.33
N ASP A 541 -20.68 16.87 37.05
CA ASP A 541 -19.21 16.92 37.09
C ASP A 541 -18.69 17.70 35.87
N LEU A 542 -19.30 17.52 34.69
CA LEU A 542 -19.02 18.36 33.51
C LEU A 542 -19.42 19.81 33.73
N ARG A 543 -20.61 20.08 34.28
CA ARG A 543 -21.08 21.43 34.62
C ARG A 543 -20.25 22.08 35.73
N ARG A 544 -19.71 21.32 36.68
CA ARG A 544 -18.83 21.85 37.73
C ARG A 544 -17.43 22.12 37.20
N ASP A 545 -16.84 21.16 36.51
CA ASP A 545 -15.42 21.18 36.16
C ASP A 545 -15.17 21.93 34.85
N LEU A 546 -16.19 22.00 33.98
CA LEU A 546 -16.22 22.72 32.71
C LEU A 546 -17.56 23.46 32.54
N PRO A 547 -17.88 24.47 33.37
CA PRO A 547 -19.18 25.12 33.38
C PRO A 547 -19.60 25.69 32.03
N GLU A 548 -18.64 26.20 31.24
CA GLU A 548 -18.93 26.65 29.88
C GLU A 548 -19.31 25.51 28.95
N PHE A 549 -18.71 24.32 29.10
CA PHE A 549 -19.11 23.12 28.35
C PHE A 549 -20.45 22.57 28.85
N GLY A 550 -20.68 22.57 30.16
CA GLY A 550 -21.94 22.13 30.77
C GLY A 550 -23.16 22.95 30.33
N LYS A 551 -22.99 24.26 30.09
CA LYS A 551 -24.02 25.12 29.49
C LYS A 551 -24.34 24.76 28.03
N LEU A 552 -23.41 24.13 27.31
CA LEU A 552 -23.63 23.63 25.94
C LEU A 552 -24.46 22.35 25.92
N LEU A 553 -24.69 21.74 27.07
CA LEU A 553 -25.51 20.54 27.19
C LEU A 553 -26.98 20.92 27.45
N ASP A 554 -27.27 22.22 27.66
CA ASP A 554 -28.60 22.82 27.76
C ASP A 554 -29.12 23.33 26.39
N LEU A 555 -28.48 22.95 25.28
CA LEU A 555 -28.93 23.31 23.92
C LEU A 555 -30.36 22.80 23.69
N LYS A 556 -31.21 23.67 23.13
CA LYS A 556 -32.58 23.27 22.78
C LYS A 556 -32.53 22.21 21.68
N GLU A 557 -33.44 21.25 21.74
CA GLU A 557 -33.57 20.19 20.73
C GLU A 557 -33.42 20.76 19.31
N ASN A 558 -32.55 20.14 18.52
CA ASN A 558 -32.35 20.37 17.09
C ASN A 558 -31.40 21.51 16.67
N GLU A 559 -30.65 22.17 17.55
CA GLU A 559 -29.70 23.22 17.12
C GLU A 559 -28.48 22.61 16.38
N GLU A 560 -27.93 21.51 16.88
CA GLU A 560 -26.88 20.71 16.22
C GLU A 560 -27.38 20.10 14.91
N LEU A 561 -28.62 19.60 14.91
CA LEU A 561 -29.26 19.03 13.73
C LEU A 561 -29.55 20.10 12.68
N ALA A 562 -29.99 21.29 13.10
CA ALA A 562 -30.20 22.42 12.22
C ALA A 562 -28.89 22.93 11.62
N TYR A 563 -27.80 22.93 12.39
CA TYR A 563 -26.46 23.26 11.91
C TYR A 563 -25.95 22.26 10.87
N ALA A 564 -25.96 20.96 11.17
CA ALA A 564 -25.53 19.91 10.23
C ALA A 564 -26.34 19.95 8.91
N LEU A 565 -27.63 20.29 8.99
CA LEU A 565 -28.50 20.44 7.82
C LEU A 565 -28.34 21.78 7.10
N LYS A 566 -27.82 22.82 7.77
CA LYS A 566 -27.43 24.08 7.13
C LYS A 566 -26.25 23.86 6.20
N ASP A 567 -25.24 23.10 6.64
CA ASP A 567 -24.09 22.73 5.80
C ASP A 567 -24.52 21.95 4.56
N ARG A 568 -25.56 21.10 4.65
CA ARG A 568 -26.18 20.45 3.47
C ARG A 568 -26.76 21.46 2.49
N ARG A 569 -27.41 22.51 2.98
CA ARG A 569 -28.00 23.57 2.16
C ARG A 569 -26.90 24.39 1.49
N ASP A 570 -25.88 24.78 2.24
CA ASP A 570 -24.77 25.58 1.73
C ASP A 570 -23.94 24.76 0.72
N PHE A 571 -23.75 23.46 0.96
CA PHE A 571 -23.17 22.51 0.00
C PHE A 571 -24.04 22.36 -1.26
N ALA A 572 -25.36 22.21 -1.12
CA ALA A 572 -26.27 22.12 -2.26
C ALA A 572 -26.26 23.41 -3.10
N VAL A 573 -26.21 24.58 -2.45
CA VAL A 573 -26.08 25.89 -3.11
C VAL A 573 -24.73 26.00 -3.84
N ALA A 574 -23.63 25.59 -3.22
CA ALA A 574 -22.31 25.57 -3.85
C ALA A 574 -22.26 24.62 -5.07
N MET A 575 -22.83 23.42 -4.96
CA MET A 575 -22.91 22.46 -6.07
C MET A 575 -23.79 22.95 -7.22
N VAL A 576 -24.96 23.56 -6.92
CA VAL A 576 -25.81 24.20 -7.94
C VAL A 576 -25.05 25.32 -8.65
N GLY A 577 -24.30 26.15 -7.90
CA GLY A 577 -23.45 27.19 -8.48
C GLY A 577 -22.30 26.66 -9.35
N ILE A 578 -21.75 25.48 -9.05
CA ILE A 578 -20.73 24.81 -9.86
C ILE A 578 -21.35 24.20 -11.13
N PHE A 579 -22.49 23.51 -11.00
CA PHE A 579 -23.16 22.86 -12.14
C PHE A 579 -23.74 23.87 -13.15
N GLN A 580 -24.17 25.05 -12.71
CA GLN A 580 -24.59 26.14 -13.60
C GLN A 580 -23.45 26.75 -14.40
N LYS A 581 -22.19 26.60 -13.94
CA LYS A 581 -21.00 27.11 -14.63
C LYS A 581 -20.41 26.13 -15.66
N VAL A 582 -20.91 24.89 -15.74
CA VAL A 582 -20.45 23.88 -16.70
C VAL A 582 -21.57 23.60 -17.71
N PRO A 583 -21.48 24.12 -18.96
CA PRO A 583 -22.55 24.04 -19.97
C PRO A 583 -23.02 22.63 -20.30
N GLN A 584 -22.17 21.63 -20.08
CA GLN A 584 -22.43 20.22 -20.35
C GLN A 584 -23.37 19.58 -19.30
N PHE A 585 -23.35 20.07 -18.04
CA PHE A 585 -24.21 19.57 -16.97
C PHE A 585 -25.61 20.19 -16.99
N ALA A 586 -25.76 21.41 -17.51
CA ALA A 586 -27.07 22.05 -17.70
C ALA A 586 -28.03 21.23 -18.59
N ARG A 587 -27.50 20.35 -19.45
CA ARG A 587 -28.28 19.45 -20.30
C ARG A 587 -28.68 18.12 -19.64
N ILE A 588 -27.93 17.68 -18.62
CA ILE A 588 -28.13 16.40 -17.93
C ILE A 588 -29.13 16.53 -16.77
N LEU A 589 -29.28 17.74 -16.22
CA LEU A 589 -30.21 18.01 -15.12
C LEU A 589 -31.66 18.08 -15.61
N ARG A 590 -32.28 16.92 -15.88
CA ARG A 590 -33.73 16.81 -15.71
C ARG A 590 -34.00 16.86 -14.21
N THR A 591 -34.72 17.89 -13.79
CA THR A 591 -34.99 18.29 -12.39
C THR A 591 -35.39 17.13 -11.48
N ARG A 592 -35.99 16.07 -12.02
CA ARG A 592 -36.49 14.91 -11.28
C ARG A 592 -35.40 14.10 -10.56
N ASP A 593 -34.25 13.85 -11.20
CA ASP A 593 -33.21 12.99 -10.61
C ASP A 593 -32.41 13.74 -9.53
N LEU A 594 -32.24 15.06 -9.71
CA LEU A 594 -31.66 15.92 -8.69
C LEU A 594 -32.61 16.06 -7.48
N LEU A 595 -33.92 16.26 -7.72
CA LEU A 595 -34.92 16.30 -6.65
C LEU A 595 -35.03 14.96 -5.91
N ALA A 596 -34.88 13.83 -6.60
CA ALA A 596 -34.83 12.50 -5.98
C ALA A 596 -33.57 12.33 -5.10
N ALA A 597 -32.39 12.75 -5.58
CA ALA A 597 -31.15 12.71 -4.81
C ALA A 597 -31.18 13.59 -3.54
N PHE A 598 -32.02 14.63 -3.53
CA PHE A 598 -32.22 15.50 -2.38
C PHE A 598 -33.47 15.18 -1.53
N GLY A 599 -34.24 14.13 -1.87
CA GLY A 599 -35.45 13.73 -1.12
C GLY A 599 -36.63 14.71 -1.27
N LEU A 600 -36.70 15.42 -2.39
CA LEU A 600 -37.68 16.47 -2.69
C LEU A 600 -38.66 16.06 -3.80
N SER A 601 -38.71 14.78 -4.16
CA SER A 601 -39.51 14.24 -5.29
C SER A 601 -41.02 14.45 -5.14
N ASP A 602 -41.52 14.63 -3.92
CA ASP A 602 -42.95 14.59 -3.61
C ASP A 602 -43.57 15.99 -3.43
N ARG A 603 -42.81 17.06 -3.68
CA ARG A 603 -43.32 18.44 -3.56
C ARG A 603 -43.94 18.89 -4.88
N SER A 604 -45.12 19.52 -4.81
CA SER A 604 -45.82 20.08 -5.97
C SER A 604 -44.90 21.03 -6.77
N GLY A 605 -45.06 21.07 -8.09
CA GLY A 605 -44.22 21.87 -8.98
C GLY A 605 -44.14 23.35 -8.60
N ASP A 606 -45.15 23.89 -7.91
CA ASP A 606 -45.17 25.27 -7.40
C ASP A 606 -44.26 25.50 -6.19
N ALA A 607 -44.07 24.51 -5.32
CA ALA A 607 -43.13 24.60 -4.21
C ALA A 607 -41.68 24.59 -4.72
N VAL A 608 -41.39 23.80 -5.75
CA VAL A 608 -40.08 23.78 -6.42
C VAL A 608 -39.84 25.10 -7.16
N LYS A 609 -40.84 25.63 -7.88
CA LYS A 609 -40.73 26.96 -8.54
C LYS A 609 -40.48 28.09 -7.55
N LYS A 610 -41.21 28.14 -6.42
CA LYS A 610 -40.98 29.14 -5.37
C LYS A 610 -39.60 29.00 -4.73
N TRP A 611 -39.12 27.77 -4.54
CA TRP A 611 -37.79 27.52 -3.99
C TRP A 611 -36.67 27.92 -4.97
N MET A 612 -36.83 27.64 -6.27
CA MET A 612 -35.92 28.08 -7.32
C MET A 612 -35.91 29.60 -7.46
N ALA A 613 -37.07 30.26 -7.44
CA ALA A 613 -37.17 31.71 -7.47
C ALA A 613 -36.51 32.38 -6.25
N ALA A 614 -36.67 31.81 -5.06
CA ALA A 614 -36.00 32.29 -3.84
C ALA A 614 -34.47 32.09 -3.89
N LEU A 615 -33.99 31.02 -4.54
CA LEU A 615 -32.57 30.79 -4.79
C LEU A 615 -32.00 31.78 -5.80
N GLU A 616 -32.71 32.05 -6.90
CA GLU A 616 -32.32 33.05 -7.90
C GLU A 616 -32.30 34.47 -7.29
N GLU A 617 -33.28 34.82 -6.46
CA GLU A 617 -33.34 36.10 -5.76
C GLU A 617 -32.26 36.24 -4.67
N GLY A 618 -31.94 35.15 -3.96
CA GLY A 618 -30.84 35.09 -3.00
C GLY A 618 -29.48 35.21 -3.68
N TYR A 619 -29.28 34.50 -4.79
CA TYR A 619 -28.05 34.52 -5.58
C TYR A 619 -27.83 35.87 -6.26
N GLY A 620 -28.89 36.48 -6.82
CA GLY A 620 -28.82 37.82 -7.40
C GLY A 620 -28.40 38.89 -6.39
N ARG A 621 -28.91 38.80 -5.14
CA ARG A 621 -28.45 39.66 -4.04
C ARG A 621 -26.99 39.43 -3.68
N HIS A 622 -26.58 38.17 -3.52
CA HIS A 622 -25.22 37.85 -3.09
C HIS A 622 -24.17 38.16 -4.17
N CYS A 623 -24.47 37.93 -5.45
CA CYS A 623 -23.61 38.36 -6.55
C CYS A 623 -23.57 39.87 -6.71
N GLY A 624 -24.67 40.58 -6.43
CA GLY A 624 -24.68 42.05 -6.39
C GLY A 624 -23.84 42.62 -5.23
N GLU A 625 -23.86 41.99 -4.06
CA GLU A 625 -23.01 42.34 -2.92
C GLU A 625 -21.53 42.03 -3.20
N LEU A 626 -21.24 40.88 -3.84
CA LEU A 626 -19.88 40.50 -4.22
C LEU A 626 -19.32 41.44 -5.30
N ALA A 627 -20.12 41.81 -6.30
CA ALA A 627 -19.73 42.78 -7.34
C ALA A 627 -19.44 44.17 -6.73
N LYS A 628 -20.26 44.62 -5.78
CA LYS A 628 -20.01 45.85 -5.01
C LYS A 628 -18.75 45.77 -4.14
N ALA A 629 -18.47 44.61 -3.55
CA ALA A 629 -17.24 44.39 -2.78
C ALA A 629 -16.00 44.41 -3.69
N MET A 630 -16.11 43.84 -4.89
CA MET A 630 -15.02 43.82 -5.89
C MET A 630 -14.77 45.19 -6.54
N GLU A 631 -15.81 46.00 -6.79
CA GLU A 631 -15.66 47.39 -7.25
C GLU A 631 -15.10 48.32 -6.16
N GLY A 632 -15.25 47.95 -4.89
CA GLY A 632 -14.73 48.69 -3.73
C GLY A 632 -13.26 48.41 -3.37
N GLY A 633 -12.57 47.51 -4.08
CA GLY A 633 -11.14 47.26 -3.90
C GLY A 633 -10.72 46.84 -2.48
N LYS A 634 -11.43 45.87 -1.87
CA LYS A 634 -10.97 45.14 -0.68
C LYS A 634 -10.85 43.65 -0.94
#